data_AF-A0A660XNQ1-F1
#
_entry.id   AF-A0A660XNQ1-F1
#
_cell.length_a   1.000
_cell.length_b   1.000
_cell.length_c   1.000
_cell.angle_alpha   90.00
_cell.angle_beta   90.00
_cell.angle_gamma   90.00
#
_symmetry.space_group_name_H-M   'P 1'
#
loop_
_entity.id
_entity.type
_entity.pdbx_description
1 polymer ?
#
loop_
_entity_poly.entity_id
_entity_poly.type
_entity_poly.pdbx_seq_one_letter_code
_entity_poly.pdbx_strand_id
1 'polypeptide(L)'
;MIKNIHSINYDREILPSVEKPGRYVGHEFNIQHKNLSKVKASIVLAYPDLYDVGMSYYGFQILYYILNKDREIAGERVYAPWPDFEKQLRKHSVPLYSLESHTSLRQFDIVGFTLPYELTFTNVLNMLDLSGIPIWSDQRKVDDPFIIAGGVGAYNPEPLAPFIDFFVIGDAEEVIVSIVKFVADKRRKKVPRFEILKELTSIFPGIYVPTFYEFDREEKELLNPPNPKFNWTPQKVKSLRVSKLLPDFYPDSPIMPLVEIAQDRLVVEIMRGCTQGCRFCQAGMIYRPVRERPYKDLVGQIQRSLPKTGYNDISLLSLSTSDYTGLDNFVSKVLDNLIAQHISISLPSLRLDSFTERIAKLAKQTRKSGLTFAPEAGSSRLRHVINKHVTDEDLLQSTEIALQNGWRLIKLYYMLGLPTEIEADIDAIIELSRKVLKIGKGKLSLNVTLSTFIPKPFTPFQWEEQDSVEKIQNKLDFVKPELRSLRKVKVMARDPICSQLEGVISRGDRRIANVIFEAWKHGAKFDSWQKYFSAGIWEAAFKKADVDFQKYITERREDKALSWDIIDPLISKKYLLSEREKSYRGETTPDCRNGCTGCGVCKPDILDMVIVGGKKETTSDDLIEKNEKEFEPVKYRLKYRKGKEMRFTSQLDILRIFQQAFRRAKLKLIYSHGFNKRPKISTGFSLPLGYTSDEEYIEITLENRVAVLCECINDNLPNGLKVVKSSEIPLKSPAISSLTNGIDYEVTFYAELPRNIDKAIGNLLFRKELVISRNRGEETKRIDIRRYISSITRRGQKLFIKVNVEDGKTVRIIEILKKLNIEKFSPQVHRLKTYLKE
;
A
#
# COMPACT_ATOMS: atom_id res chain seq x y z
N MET A 1 19.28 6.94 27.45
CA MET A 1 18.03 6.47 28.07
C MET A 1 16.90 6.61 27.05
N ILE A 2 16.30 5.49 26.62
CA ILE A 2 15.14 5.49 25.71
C ILE A 2 13.96 6.09 26.47
N LYS A 3 13.35 7.15 25.94
CA LYS A 3 12.19 7.80 26.58
C LYS A 3 10.92 7.07 26.18
N ASN A 4 10.02 6.85 27.14
CA ASN A 4 8.66 6.35 26.85
C ASN A 4 7.94 7.40 25.98
N ILE A 5 7.20 7.00 24.95
CA ILE A 5 6.47 7.92 24.07
C ILE A 5 5.53 8.84 24.87
N HIS A 6 5.00 8.37 26.00
CA HIS A 6 4.15 9.15 26.91
C HIS A 6 4.92 10.20 27.74
N SER A 7 6.26 10.13 27.78
CA SER A 7 7.10 11.10 28.50
C SER A 7 7.47 12.33 27.68
N ILE A 8 7.28 12.28 26.35
CA ILE A 8 7.38 13.43 25.45
C ILE A 8 5.97 13.70 24.94
N ASN A 9 5.60 14.96 24.78
CA ASN A 9 4.34 15.27 24.12
C ASN A 9 4.51 15.07 22.61
N TYR A 10 4.62 13.80 22.20
CA TYR A 10 4.82 13.30 20.84
C TYR A 10 3.95 14.05 19.81
N ASP A 11 2.72 14.23 20.24
CA ASP A 11 1.63 14.91 19.61
C ASP A 11 1.86 16.43 19.39
N ARG A 12 2.70 17.09 20.18
CA ARG A 12 3.00 18.52 20.07
C ARG A 12 4.38 18.81 19.51
N GLU A 13 5.34 17.95 19.79
CA GLU A 13 6.75 18.21 19.46
C GLU A 13 7.19 17.53 18.17
N ILE A 14 6.66 16.33 17.88
CA ILE A 14 7.12 15.52 16.76
C ILE A 14 6.17 15.66 15.56
N LEU A 15 4.91 15.27 15.71
CA LEU A 15 3.95 15.21 14.60
C LEU A 15 3.73 16.52 13.83
N PRO A 16 3.71 17.71 14.45
CA PRO A 16 3.57 18.96 13.70
C PRO A 16 4.74 19.28 12.75
N SER A 17 5.89 18.60 12.93
CA SER A 17 7.12 18.86 12.18
C SER A 17 7.39 17.89 11.03
N VAL A 18 6.46 16.96 10.76
CA VAL A 18 6.61 15.92 9.75
C VAL A 18 5.53 16.02 8.66
N GLU A 19 5.86 15.52 7.47
CA GLU A 19 4.97 15.39 6.33
C GLU A 19 3.95 14.27 6.56
N LYS A 20 2.68 14.54 6.21
CA LYS A 20 1.55 13.60 6.35
C LYS A 20 1.51 12.91 7.73
N PRO A 21 1.40 13.66 8.83
CA PRO A 21 1.43 13.10 10.19
C PRO A 21 0.31 12.09 10.48
N GLY A 22 -0.80 12.12 9.73
CA GLY A 22 -1.89 11.14 9.84
C GLY A 22 -1.48 9.68 9.60
N ARG A 23 -0.28 9.42 9.06
CA ARG A 23 0.30 8.06 8.94
C ARG A 23 0.65 7.41 10.28
N TYR A 24 0.79 8.20 11.35
CA TYR A 24 1.44 7.76 12.59
C TYR A 24 0.53 7.86 13.83
N VAL A 25 -0.76 8.19 13.65
CA VAL A 25 -1.67 8.51 14.77
C VAL A 25 -2.44 7.31 15.34
N GLY A 26 -2.82 6.31 14.52
CA GLY A 26 -3.48 5.10 15.03
C GLY A 26 -4.95 5.25 15.45
N HIS A 27 -5.72 6.07 14.74
CA HIS A 27 -7.15 6.34 15.04
C HIS A 27 -8.08 5.95 13.90
N GLU A 28 -7.68 5.00 13.07
CA GLU A 28 -8.47 4.48 11.96
C GLU A 28 -9.83 3.92 12.40
N PHE A 29 -10.83 4.01 11.52
CA PHE A 29 -12.11 3.34 11.74
C PHE A 29 -11.94 1.82 11.57
N ASN A 30 -12.65 1.02 12.38
CA ASN A 30 -12.51 -0.45 12.51
C ASN A 30 -11.16 -0.96 13.08
N ILE A 31 -10.29 -0.08 13.58
CA ILE A 31 -9.06 -0.50 14.27
C ILE A 31 -9.39 -1.42 15.46
N GLN A 32 -8.63 -2.51 15.61
CA GLN A 32 -8.74 -3.41 16.76
C GLN A 32 -7.72 -3.00 17.81
N HIS A 33 -8.19 -2.53 18.96
CA HIS A 33 -7.33 -2.14 20.07
C HIS A 33 -7.57 -3.07 21.26
N LYS A 34 -6.54 -3.84 21.65
CA LYS A 34 -6.58 -4.75 22.79
C LYS A 34 -5.61 -4.29 23.86
N ASN A 35 -5.96 -4.53 25.12
CA ASN A 35 -5.05 -4.20 26.22
C ASN A 35 -3.92 -5.24 26.27
N LEU A 36 -2.70 -4.83 25.93
CA LEU A 36 -1.50 -5.69 25.91
C LEU A 36 -1.24 -6.39 27.25
N SER A 37 -1.64 -5.80 28.39
CA SER A 37 -1.47 -6.43 29.71
C SER A 37 -2.45 -7.58 29.97
N LYS A 38 -3.51 -7.73 29.16
CA LYS A 38 -4.58 -8.73 29.36
C LYS A 38 -4.55 -9.87 28.35
N VAL A 39 -3.83 -9.73 27.25
CA VAL A 39 -3.71 -10.77 26.21
C VAL A 39 -2.67 -11.81 26.59
N LYS A 40 -2.75 -13.00 26.00
CA LYS A 40 -1.76 -14.06 26.22
C LYS A 40 -0.58 -13.97 25.26
N ALA A 41 -0.76 -13.37 24.08
CA ALA A 41 0.30 -13.20 23.10
C ALA A 41 0.18 -11.86 22.39
N SER A 42 1.31 -11.31 21.97
CA SER A 42 1.37 -10.04 21.27
C SER A 42 2.31 -10.12 20.06
N ILE A 43 1.86 -9.63 18.92
CA ILE A 43 2.66 -9.51 17.71
C ILE A 43 2.43 -8.14 17.09
N VAL A 44 3.52 -7.51 16.65
CA VAL A 44 3.44 -6.34 15.77
C VAL A 44 3.82 -6.75 14.36
N LEU A 45 2.88 -6.59 13.43
CA LEU A 45 3.07 -6.78 12.00
C LEU A 45 3.77 -5.53 11.44
N ALA A 46 4.97 -5.73 10.90
CA ALA A 46 5.81 -4.68 10.34
C ALA A 46 5.79 -4.74 8.82
N TYR A 47 5.52 -3.60 8.19
CA TYR A 47 5.69 -3.44 6.74
C TYR A 47 6.88 -2.51 6.47
N PRO A 48 7.96 -2.97 5.80
CA PRO A 48 9.21 -2.24 5.62
C PRO A 48 9.13 -1.19 4.51
N ASP A 49 8.03 -0.46 4.44
CA ASP A 49 7.80 0.69 3.55
C ASP A 49 6.74 1.61 4.19
N LEU A 50 6.40 2.70 3.51
CA LEU A 50 5.43 3.69 3.98
C LEU A 50 4.04 3.09 4.27
N TYR A 51 3.36 3.69 5.25
CA TYR A 51 1.96 3.39 5.61
C TYR A 51 1.04 3.28 4.39
N ASP A 52 1.07 4.27 3.48
CA ASP A 52 0.17 4.33 2.32
C ASP A 52 0.37 3.15 1.35
N VAL A 53 1.59 2.60 1.31
CA VAL A 53 1.96 1.42 0.51
C VAL A 53 1.54 0.15 1.24
N GLY A 54 1.95 0.00 2.50
CA GLY A 54 1.68 -1.21 3.28
C GLY A 54 0.21 -1.42 3.58
N MET A 55 -0.57 -0.37 3.83
CA MET A 55 -2.03 -0.46 3.97
C MET A 55 -2.74 -0.95 2.70
N SER A 56 -2.13 -0.77 1.52
CA SER A 56 -2.66 -1.27 0.26
C SER A 56 -2.32 -2.75 0.02
N TYR A 57 -1.48 -3.37 0.87
CA TYR A 57 -1.09 -4.77 0.73
C TYR A 57 -2.07 -5.69 1.45
N TYR A 58 -2.91 -6.40 0.69
CA TYR A 58 -4.05 -7.14 1.26
C TYR A 58 -3.63 -8.33 2.16
N GLY A 59 -2.52 -9.01 1.86
CA GLY A 59 -2.01 -10.09 2.71
C GLY A 59 -1.71 -9.62 4.15
N PHE A 60 -1.27 -8.37 4.29
CA PHE A 60 -1.01 -7.73 5.59
C PHE A 60 -2.32 -7.50 6.37
N GLN A 61 -3.40 -7.13 5.67
CA GLN A 61 -4.74 -6.98 6.27
C GLN A 61 -5.36 -8.33 6.67
N ILE A 62 -5.16 -9.38 5.86
CA ILE A 62 -5.59 -10.75 6.15
C ILE A 62 -4.96 -11.23 7.46
N LEU A 63 -3.63 -11.11 7.59
CA LEU A 63 -2.92 -11.55 8.80
C LEU A 63 -3.37 -10.75 10.04
N TYR A 64 -3.51 -9.43 9.91
CA TYR A 64 -4.02 -8.58 10.98
C TYR A 64 -5.43 -9.02 11.44
N TYR A 65 -6.31 -9.34 10.49
CA TYR A 65 -7.66 -9.80 10.78
C TYR A 65 -7.68 -11.16 11.47
N ILE A 66 -6.96 -12.14 10.93
CA ILE A 66 -6.88 -13.50 11.50
C ILE A 66 -6.35 -13.46 12.94
N LEU A 67 -5.27 -12.71 13.19
CA LEU A 67 -4.70 -12.56 14.53
C LEU A 67 -5.68 -11.89 15.50
N ASN A 68 -6.38 -10.85 15.05
CA ASN A 68 -7.28 -10.12 15.93
C ASN A 68 -8.65 -10.77 16.14
N LYS A 69 -9.04 -11.76 15.34
CA LYS A 69 -10.21 -12.62 15.61
C LYS A 69 -10.04 -13.39 16.93
N ASP A 70 -8.81 -13.76 17.28
CA ASP A 70 -8.50 -14.43 18.53
C ASP A 70 -8.44 -13.43 19.69
N ARG A 71 -9.29 -13.61 20.72
CA ARG A 71 -9.37 -12.69 21.87
C ARG A 71 -8.10 -12.66 22.74
N GLU A 72 -7.27 -13.70 22.64
CA GLU A 72 -6.05 -13.85 23.44
C GLU A 72 -4.80 -13.27 22.76
N ILE A 73 -4.91 -12.79 21.52
CA ILE A 73 -3.80 -12.22 20.75
C ILE A 73 -4.04 -10.73 20.51
N ALA A 74 -3.05 -9.88 20.80
CA ALA A 74 -2.99 -8.53 20.26
C ALA A 74 -2.12 -8.51 19.00
N GLY A 75 -2.74 -8.31 17.84
CA GLY A 75 -2.05 -8.05 16.58
C GLY A 75 -2.05 -6.55 16.30
N GLU A 76 -0.88 -5.91 16.33
CA GLU A 76 -0.71 -4.48 16.07
C GLU A 76 0.10 -4.24 14.78
N ARG A 77 0.15 -3.01 14.28
CA ARG A 77 0.79 -2.66 13.00
C ARG A 77 1.88 -1.62 13.19
N VAL A 78 2.91 -1.70 12.36
CA VAL A 78 3.95 -0.68 12.25
C VAL A 78 4.47 -0.60 10.81
N TYR A 79 4.89 0.60 10.41
CA TYR A 79 5.40 0.89 9.07
C TYR A 79 6.75 1.59 9.17
N ALA A 80 7.56 1.52 8.11
CA ALA A 80 8.82 2.25 8.07
C ALA A 80 8.55 3.76 8.17
N PRO A 81 9.15 4.48 9.15
CA PRO A 81 8.94 5.92 9.29
C PRO A 81 9.61 6.65 8.13
N TRP A 82 8.93 7.65 7.57
CA TRP A 82 9.54 8.50 6.54
C TRP A 82 10.75 9.26 7.13
N PRO A 83 11.76 9.65 6.33
CA PRO A 83 13.03 10.18 6.86
C PRO A 83 12.91 11.42 7.77
N ASP A 84 11.89 12.26 7.58
CA ASP A 84 11.62 13.39 8.45
C ASP A 84 11.08 12.95 9.83
N PHE A 85 10.18 11.97 9.87
CA PHE A 85 9.67 11.38 11.09
C PHE A 85 10.73 10.56 11.82
N GLU A 86 11.52 9.77 11.08
CA GLU A 86 12.69 9.08 11.62
C GLU A 86 13.64 10.06 12.33
N LYS A 87 13.97 11.18 11.67
CA LYS A 87 14.84 12.21 12.24
C LYS A 87 14.31 12.73 13.56
N GLN A 88 12.99 12.93 13.69
CA GLN A 88 12.38 13.37 14.94
C GLN A 88 12.42 12.28 16.02
N LEU A 89 12.12 11.02 15.67
CA LEU A 89 12.21 9.90 16.62
C LEU A 89 13.62 9.79 17.21
N ARG A 90 14.65 9.83 16.35
CA ARG A 90 16.07 9.79 16.77
C ARG A 90 16.43 11.01 17.63
N LYS A 91 16.09 12.22 17.18
CA LYS A 91 16.36 13.48 17.92
C LYS A 91 15.77 13.46 19.34
N HIS A 92 14.57 12.91 19.49
CA HIS A 92 13.87 12.86 20.77
C HIS A 92 14.11 11.56 21.56
N SER A 93 14.93 10.63 21.04
CA SER A 93 15.19 9.31 21.64
C SER A 93 13.91 8.51 21.93
N VAL A 94 12.95 8.61 21.00
CA VAL A 94 11.69 7.85 21.03
C VAL A 94 11.88 6.60 20.17
N PRO A 95 11.64 5.39 20.70
CA PRO A 95 11.78 4.18 19.91
C PRO A 95 10.65 4.09 18.89
N LEU A 96 10.85 3.33 17.80
CA LEU A 96 9.74 2.97 16.92
C LEU A 96 8.69 2.17 17.70
N TYR A 97 7.42 2.44 17.41
CA TYR A 97 6.27 1.97 18.17
C TYR A 97 5.11 1.53 17.24
N SER A 98 4.17 0.76 17.77
CA SER A 98 2.98 0.27 17.06
C SER A 98 1.88 1.33 16.95
N LEU A 99 1.08 1.30 15.87
CA LEU A 99 0.05 2.30 15.64
C LEU A 99 -1.08 2.25 16.68
N GLU A 100 -1.53 1.05 17.04
CA GLU A 100 -2.70 0.85 17.89
C GLU A 100 -2.47 1.39 19.31
N SER A 101 -1.42 0.93 19.99
CA SER A 101 -1.19 1.24 21.41
C SER A 101 -0.04 2.22 21.66
N HIS A 102 0.69 2.62 20.61
CA HIS A 102 1.95 3.36 20.73
C HIS A 102 3.01 2.65 21.58
N THR A 103 2.95 1.31 21.61
CA THR A 103 3.90 0.48 22.37
C THR A 103 5.18 0.29 21.58
N SER A 104 6.32 0.39 22.26
CA SER A 104 7.62 0.10 21.63
C SER A 104 7.67 -1.33 21.11
N LEU A 105 8.19 -1.51 19.90
CA LEU A 105 8.30 -2.82 19.23
C LEU A 105 9.06 -3.86 20.08
N ARG A 106 9.99 -3.41 20.93
CA ARG A 106 10.76 -4.29 21.82
C ARG A 106 9.92 -4.95 22.93
N GLN A 107 8.70 -4.46 23.19
CA GLN A 107 7.82 -4.98 24.24
C GLN A 107 6.88 -6.10 23.75
N PHE A 108 6.84 -6.39 22.45
CA PHE A 108 6.02 -7.45 21.89
C PHE A 108 6.69 -8.82 22.04
N ASP A 109 5.91 -9.90 21.89
CA ASP A 109 6.49 -11.25 21.79
C ASP A 109 7.19 -11.46 20.45
N ILE A 110 6.59 -10.91 19.39
CA ILE A 110 7.05 -11.07 18.02
C ILE A 110 6.96 -9.73 17.27
N VAL A 111 7.97 -9.44 16.47
CA VAL A 111 7.92 -8.43 15.38
C VAL A 111 7.97 -9.19 14.06
N GLY A 112 6.88 -9.13 13.27
CA GLY A 112 6.73 -9.90 12.04
C GLY A 112 6.78 -9.04 10.79
N PHE A 113 7.84 -9.17 9.99
CA PHE A 113 8.03 -8.44 8.74
C PHE A 113 7.35 -9.14 7.55
N THR A 114 6.52 -8.40 6.80
CA THR A 114 6.13 -8.81 5.44
C THR A 114 7.14 -8.25 4.45
N LEU A 115 7.83 -9.10 3.70
CA LEU A 115 8.85 -8.74 2.72
C LEU A 115 8.23 -8.71 1.31
N PRO A 116 7.83 -7.53 0.80
CA PRO A 116 7.16 -7.45 -0.50
C PRO A 116 8.14 -7.59 -1.68
N TYR A 117 9.39 -7.14 -1.54
CA TYR A 117 10.48 -7.22 -2.53
C TYR A 117 11.79 -6.73 -1.89
N GLU A 118 12.90 -6.91 -2.59
CA GLU A 118 14.26 -6.87 -2.05
C GLU A 118 14.76 -5.46 -1.67
N LEU A 119 14.33 -4.41 -2.37
CA LEU A 119 14.77 -3.03 -2.08
C LEU A 119 14.16 -2.45 -0.79
N THR A 120 13.39 -3.24 -0.05
CA THR A 120 12.89 -2.89 1.29
C THR A 120 13.78 -3.41 2.41
N PHE A 121 14.82 -4.20 2.12
CA PHE A 121 15.61 -4.89 3.12
C PHE A 121 16.38 -3.93 4.05
N THR A 122 16.91 -2.82 3.54
CA THR A 122 17.52 -1.76 4.36
C THR A 122 16.53 -1.12 5.34
N ASN A 123 15.25 -1.03 4.98
CA ASN A 123 14.20 -0.53 5.88
C ASN A 123 13.94 -1.48 7.05
N VAL A 124 14.09 -2.81 6.86
CA VAL A 124 13.98 -3.79 7.96
C VAL A 124 15.03 -3.48 9.03
N LEU A 125 16.29 -3.30 8.63
CA LEU A 125 17.39 -2.97 9.53
C LEU A 125 17.14 -1.63 10.25
N ASN A 126 16.69 -0.61 9.50
CA ASN A 126 16.36 0.69 10.07
C ASN A 126 15.25 0.61 11.13
N MET A 127 14.23 -0.20 10.90
CA MET A 127 13.14 -0.41 11.87
C MET A 127 13.60 -1.15 13.12
N LEU A 128 14.49 -2.14 13.00
CA LEU A 128 15.09 -2.83 14.15
C LEU A 128 15.93 -1.86 14.99
N ASP A 129 16.81 -1.09 14.35
CA ASP A 129 17.67 -0.10 15.01
C ASP A 129 16.85 0.98 15.75
N LEU A 130 15.85 1.56 15.08
CA LEU A 130 14.95 2.55 15.70
C LEU A 130 14.16 1.99 16.88
N SER A 131 13.95 0.68 16.92
CA SER A 131 13.26 0.00 18.02
C SER A 131 14.18 -0.33 19.20
N GLY A 132 15.50 -0.16 19.03
CA GLY A 132 16.50 -0.63 19.99
C GLY A 132 16.58 -2.16 20.06
N ILE A 133 16.22 -2.86 18.98
CA ILE A 133 16.32 -4.31 18.87
C ILE A 133 17.65 -4.64 18.16
N PRO A 134 18.47 -5.58 18.67
CA PRO A 134 19.70 -5.99 17.98
C PRO A 134 19.43 -6.44 16.55
N ILE A 135 20.19 -5.86 15.61
CA ILE A 135 20.08 -6.15 14.17
C ILE A 135 20.45 -7.60 13.89
N TRP A 136 21.59 -8.04 14.42
CA TRP A 136 22.03 -9.43 14.30
C TRP A 136 21.24 -10.33 15.24
N SER A 137 20.75 -11.45 14.71
CA SER A 137 19.92 -12.40 15.46
C SER A 137 20.67 -13.04 16.63
N ASP A 138 21.97 -13.28 16.49
CA ASP A 138 22.85 -13.87 17.51
C ASP A 138 23.12 -12.93 18.72
N GLN A 139 22.88 -11.62 18.56
CA GLN A 139 23.01 -10.62 19.62
C GLN A 139 21.74 -10.46 20.47
N ARG A 140 20.65 -11.15 20.12
CA ARG A 140 19.36 -11.03 20.81
C ARG A 140 19.36 -11.81 22.11
N LYS A 141 18.88 -11.17 23.17
CA LYS A 141 18.74 -11.74 24.51
C LYS A 141 17.40 -12.47 24.65
N VAL A 142 17.25 -13.21 25.75
CA VAL A 142 16.01 -13.94 26.09
C VAL A 142 14.78 -13.03 26.09
N ASP A 143 14.92 -11.79 26.58
CA ASP A 143 13.82 -10.84 26.69
C ASP A 143 13.52 -10.06 25.41
N ASP A 144 14.40 -10.11 24.40
CA ASP A 144 14.14 -9.45 23.13
C ASP A 144 13.04 -10.19 22.35
N PRO A 145 12.24 -9.50 21.51
CA PRO A 145 11.22 -10.15 20.70
C PRO A 145 11.84 -11.15 19.71
N PHE A 146 11.03 -12.10 19.23
CA PHE A 146 11.38 -12.87 18.03
C PHE A 146 11.11 -12.03 16.80
N ILE A 147 12.08 -11.96 15.90
CA ILE A 147 11.97 -11.29 14.60
C ILE A 147 11.67 -12.34 13.56
N ILE A 148 10.48 -12.28 12.99
CA ILE A 148 10.03 -13.22 11.96
C ILE A 148 9.83 -12.50 10.65
N ALA A 149 9.97 -13.21 9.53
CA ALA A 149 9.71 -12.65 8.22
C ALA A 149 8.95 -13.61 7.29
N GLY A 150 8.11 -13.05 6.43
CA GLY A 150 7.38 -13.79 5.40
C GLY A 150 7.15 -12.92 4.17
N GLY A 151 6.25 -13.33 3.27
CA GLY A 151 6.00 -12.65 2.00
C GLY A 151 6.90 -13.14 0.86
N VAL A 152 6.73 -12.58 -0.33
CA VAL A 152 7.39 -13.09 -1.54
C VAL A 152 8.91 -12.96 -1.49
N GLY A 153 9.44 -11.91 -0.85
CA GLY A 153 10.88 -11.72 -0.66
C GLY A 153 11.53 -12.76 0.26
N ALA A 154 10.75 -13.48 1.06
CA ALA A 154 11.25 -14.54 1.95
C ALA A 154 11.61 -15.84 1.21
N TYR A 155 11.19 -16.01 -0.05
CA TYR A 155 11.50 -17.22 -0.82
C TYR A 155 13.00 -17.40 -1.07
N ASN A 156 13.76 -16.31 -1.15
CA ASN A 156 15.21 -16.36 -0.93
C ASN A 156 15.54 -15.71 0.42
N PRO A 157 15.63 -16.49 1.51
CA PRO A 157 15.84 -15.94 2.85
C PRO A 157 17.30 -15.53 3.11
N GLU A 158 18.26 -16.03 2.32
CA GLU A 158 19.69 -15.93 2.62
C GLU A 158 20.23 -14.50 2.74
N PRO A 159 19.82 -13.52 1.89
CA PRO A 159 20.26 -12.13 2.04
C PRO A 159 19.88 -11.49 3.38
N LEU A 160 18.85 -11.99 4.07
CA LEU A 160 18.40 -11.51 5.38
C LEU A 160 18.62 -12.51 6.51
N ALA A 161 19.14 -13.70 6.22
CA ALA A 161 19.28 -14.81 7.17
C ALA A 161 19.96 -14.41 8.49
N PRO A 162 21.03 -13.59 8.52
CA PRO A 162 21.66 -13.20 9.79
C PRO A 162 20.80 -12.27 10.68
N PHE A 163 19.78 -11.62 10.12
CA PHE A 163 18.98 -10.61 10.80
C PHE A 163 17.61 -11.12 11.27
N ILE A 164 17.18 -12.31 10.86
CA ILE A 164 15.83 -12.84 11.14
C ILE A 164 15.96 -14.10 12.00
N ASP A 165 15.15 -14.23 13.05
CA ASP A 165 15.18 -15.43 13.91
C ASP A 165 14.61 -16.65 13.18
N PHE A 166 13.48 -16.48 12.47
CA PHE A 166 12.95 -17.49 11.55
C PHE A 166 12.01 -16.91 10.49
N PHE A 167 11.91 -17.59 9.36
CA PHE A 167 11.01 -17.23 8.26
C PHE A 167 9.80 -18.16 8.22
N VAL A 168 8.66 -17.61 7.82
CA VAL A 168 7.44 -18.36 7.48
C VAL A 168 7.28 -18.31 5.97
N ILE A 169 7.51 -19.44 5.30
CA ILE A 169 7.54 -19.51 3.83
C ILE A 169 6.19 -19.95 3.30
N GLY A 170 5.52 -19.08 2.53
CA GLY A 170 4.23 -19.38 1.89
C GLY A 170 3.03 -18.73 2.60
N ASP A 171 1.87 -19.37 2.50
CA ASP A 171 0.61 -18.89 3.06
C ASP A 171 0.59 -19.14 4.59
N ALA A 172 0.48 -18.08 5.39
CA ALA A 172 0.60 -18.16 6.85
C ALA A 172 -0.77 -18.21 7.57
N GLU A 173 -1.87 -18.06 6.84
CA GLU A 173 -3.24 -17.91 7.36
C GLU A 173 -3.63 -19.01 8.36
N GLU A 174 -3.23 -20.26 8.11
CA GLU A 174 -3.59 -21.42 8.95
C GLU A 174 -2.65 -21.64 10.15
N VAL A 175 -1.43 -21.08 10.12
CA VAL A 175 -0.39 -21.36 11.13
C VAL A 175 -0.08 -20.20 12.05
N ILE A 176 -0.33 -18.95 11.62
CA ILE A 176 0.19 -17.75 12.29
C ILE A 176 -0.32 -17.60 13.73
N VAL A 177 -1.59 -17.92 13.99
CA VAL A 177 -2.20 -17.88 15.34
C VAL A 177 -1.49 -18.86 16.27
N SER A 178 -1.26 -20.08 15.81
CA SER A 178 -0.60 -21.14 16.57
C SER A 178 0.87 -20.80 16.86
N ILE A 179 1.59 -20.28 15.87
CA ILE A 179 2.98 -19.83 16.02
C ILE A 179 3.08 -18.71 17.07
N VAL A 180 2.22 -17.69 16.98
CA VAL A 180 2.24 -16.54 17.89
C VAL A 180 1.96 -16.97 19.34
N LYS A 181 0.94 -17.82 19.55
CA LYS A 181 0.64 -18.36 20.88
C LYS A 181 1.78 -19.23 21.42
N PHE A 182 2.35 -20.09 20.58
CA PHE A 182 3.44 -20.98 20.96
C PHE A 182 4.66 -20.19 21.45
N VAL A 183 5.11 -19.22 20.66
CA VAL A 183 6.27 -18.39 21.01
C VAL A 183 6.00 -17.61 22.30
N ALA A 184 4.85 -16.96 22.42
CA ALA A 184 4.52 -16.17 23.61
C ALA A 184 4.44 -17.03 24.89
N ASP A 185 3.85 -18.22 24.83
CA ASP A 185 3.81 -19.17 25.95
C ASP A 185 5.24 -19.57 26.39
N LYS A 186 6.07 -19.98 25.43
CA LYS A 186 7.44 -20.43 25.70
C LYS A 186 8.34 -19.31 26.22
N ARG A 187 8.19 -18.08 25.69
CA ARG A 187 8.88 -16.88 26.21
C ARG A 187 8.51 -16.60 27.66
N ARG A 188 7.21 -16.66 28.01
CA ARG A 188 6.73 -16.46 29.39
C ARG A 188 7.30 -17.48 30.36
N LYS A 189 7.46 -18.73 29.90
CA LYS A 189 8.13 -19.82 30.62
C LYS A 189 9.66 -19.72 30.62
N LYS A 190 10.23 -18.68 30.00
CA LYS A 190 11.67 -18.44 29.87
C LYS A 190 12.43 -19.61 29.24
N VAL A 191 11.79 -20.33 28.31
CA VAL A 191 12.45 -21.39 27.54
C VAL A 191 13.58 -20.77 26.72
N PRO A 192 14.78 -21.38 26.66
CA PRO A 192 15.88 -20.87 25.85
C PRO A 192 15.47 -20.67 24.38
N ARG A 193 15.89 -19.55 23.76
CA ARG A 193 15.49 -19.19 22.38
C ARG A 193 15.76 -20.33 21.39
N PHE A 194 16.90 -20.99 21.51
CA PHE A 194 17.28 -22.13 20.66
C PHE A 194 16.26 -23.28 20.73
N GLU A 195 15.81 -23.65 21.94
CA GLU A 195 14.82 -24.71 22.12
C GLU A 195 13.45 -24.31 21.55
N ILE A 196 13.04 -23.04 21.70
CA ILE A 196 11.82 -22.52 21.06
C ILE A 196 11.89 -22.70 19.55
N LEU A 197 13.00 -22.30 18.92
CA LEU A 197 13.21 -22.43 17.48
C LEU A 197 13.21 -23.90 17.02
N LYS A 198 13.83 -24.80 17.79
CA LYS A 198 13.92 -26.23 17.50
C LYS A 198 12.55 -26.90 17.57
N GLU A 199 11.78 -26.61 18.61
CA GLU A 199 10.42 -27.09 18.74
C GLU A 199 9.53 -26.53 17.60
N LEU A 200 9.65 -25.23 17.28
CA LEU A 200 8.92 -24.62 16.16
C LEU A 200 9.16 -25.35 14.84
N THR A 201 10.42 -25.64 14.50
CA THR A 201 10.75 -26.36 13.26
C THR A 201 10.24 -27.80 13.22
N SER A 202 10.01 -28.40 14.39
CA SER A 202 9.48 -29.76 14.50
C SER A 202 7.96 -29.81 14.40
N ILE A 203 7.28 -28.76 14.87
CA ILE A 203 5.81 -28.69 14.94
C ILE A 203 5.22 -28.11 13.65
N PHE A 204 5.84 -27.06 13.10
CA PHE A 204 5.28 -26.29 12.00
C PHE A 204 6.10 -26.47 10.72
N PRO A 205 5.48 -26.93 9.61
CA PRO A 205 6.11 -26.90 8.31
C PRO A 205 6.33 -25.45 7.84
N GLY A 206 7.19 -25.26 6.83
CA GLY A 206 7.45 -23.94 6.25
C GLY A 206 8.24 -22.97 7.13
N ILE A 207 8.76 -23.44 8.27
CA ILE A 207 9.65 -22.66 9.14
C ILE A 207 11.10 -22.87 8.73
N TYR A 208 11.74 -21.79 8.28
CA TYR A 208 13.18 -21.77 8.02
C TYR A 208 13.89 -20.99 9.14
N VAL A 209 14.79 -21.65 9.88
CA VAL A 209 15.57 -21.06 10.97
C VAL A 209 17.03 -20.93 10.54
N PRO A 210 17.54 -19.73 10.22
CA PRO A 210 18.89 -19.53 9.71
C PRO A 210 20.02 -20.15 10.53
N THR A 211 19.90 -20.12 11.86
CA THR A 211 20.93 -20.60 12.80
C THR A 211 21.08 -22.12 12.82
N PHE A 212 20.13 -22.85 12.21
CA PHE A 212 20.21 -24.31 12.05
C PHE A 212 20.93 -24.72 10.78
N TYR A 213 21.40 -23.77 9.98
CA TYR A 213 22.14 -24.04 8.75
C TYR A 213 23.51 -23.38 8.78
N GLU A 214 24.53 -24.17 8.47
CA GLU A 214 25.90 -23.73 8.31
C GLU A 214 26.11 -23.21 6.89
N PHE A 215 26.72 -22.02 6.80
CA PHE A 215 27.08 -21.38 5.54
C PHE A 215 28.60 -21.36 5.44
N ASP A 216 29.15 -22.14 4.52
CA ASP A 216 30.59 -22.16 4.28
C ASP A 216 31.01 -20.86 3.60
N ARG A 217 31.94 -20.13 4.23
CA ARG A 217 32.48 -18.88 3.72
C ARG A 217 33.72 -19.08 2.84
N GLU A 218 34.39 -20.23 2.98
CA GLU A 218 35.65 -20.56 2.31
C GLU A 218 35.44 -21.38 1.02
N GLU A 219 34.23 -21.90 0.79
CA GLU A 219 33.89 -22.58 -0.46
C GLU A 219 34.17 -21.67 -1.67
N LYS A 220 35.05 -22.15 -2.55
CA LYS A 220 35.35 -21.52 -3.85
C LYS A 220 34.12 -21.45 -4.76
N GLU A 221 33.11 -22.29 -4.52
CA GLU A 221 31.85 -22.30 -5.27
C GLU A 221 30.87 -21.29 -4.67
N LEU A 222 30.75 -20.14 -5.32
CA LEU A 222 29.76 -19.14 -4.97
C LEU A 222 28.34 -19.72 -5.08
N LEU A 223 27.42 -19.29 -4.22
CA LEU A 223 25.96 -19.50 -4.32
C LEU A 223 25.41 -20.87 -3.88
N ASN A 224 26.17 -21.74 -3.22
CA ASN A 224 25.62 -22.96 -2.65
C ASN A 224 24.57 -22.68 -1.53
N PRO A 225 23.53 -23.51 -1.40
CA PRO A 225 22.61 -23.43 -0.28
C PRO A 225 23.33 -23.79 1.03
N PRO A 226 22.88 -23.25 2.17
CA PRO A 226 23.48 -23.59 3.45
C PRO A 226 23.13 -25.03 3.85
N ASN A 227 24.06 -25.71 4.55
CA ASN A 227 23.92 -27.11 4.94
C ASN A 227 23.25 -27.24 6.31
N PRO A 228 22.34 -28.21 6.53
CA PRO A 228 21.77 -28.47 7.84
C PRO A 228 22.86 -28.78 8.88
N LYS A 229 22.88 -28.00 9.97
CA LYS A 229 23.86 -28.12 11.05
C LYS A 229 23.56 -29.28 12.00
N PHE A 230 22.29 -29.64 12.15
CA PHE A 230 21.84 -30.71 13.03
C PHE A 230 21.08 -31.80 12.25
N ASN A 231 21.13 -33.04 12.73
CA ASN A 231 20.48 -34.19 12.08
C ASN A 231 18.94 -34.06 11.98
N TRP A 232 18.32 -33.31 12.89
CA TRP A 232 16.88 -33.02 12.91
C TRP A 232 16.52 -31.77 12.11
N THR A 233 17.50 -31.00 11.63
CA THR A 233 17.22 -29.83 10.81
C THR A 233 16.70 -30.26 9.43
N PRO A 234 15.59 -29.66 8.94
CA PRO A 234 15.04 -30.03 7.64
C PRO A 234 16.05 -29.83 6.51
N GLN A 235 16.25 -30.86 5.68
CA GLN A 235 17.06 -30.79 4.46
C GLN A 235 16.46 -29.83 3.42
N LYS A 236 15.14 -29.67 3.44
CA LYS A 236 14.38 -28.69 2.66
C LYS A 236 13.23 -28.16 3.49
N VAL A 237 12.94 -26.87 3.37
CA VAL A 237 11.78 -26.24 4.01
C VAL A 237 10.67 -26.12 2.97
N LYS A 238 9.62 -26.93 3.11
CA LYS A 238 8.46 -26.92 2.21
C LYS A 238 7.59 -25.70 2.49
N SER A 239 7.28 -24.95 1.44
CA SER A 239 6.39 -23.79 1.54
C SER A 239 4.96 -24.19 1.92
N LEU A 240 4.32 -23.35 2.72
CA LEU A 240 2.93 -23.50 3.14
C LEU A 240 1.98 -23.08 2.01
N ARG A 241 0.90 -23.83 1.86
CA ARG A 241 -0.20 -23.51 0.93
C ARG A 241 -1.52 -23.76 1.60
N VAL A 242 -2.39 -22.75 1.61
CA VAL A 242 -3.79 -23.00 1.91
C VAL A 242 -4.41 -23.77 0.75
N SER A 243 -5.12 -24.86 1.05
CA SER A 243 -5.76 -25.67 0.03
C SER A 243 -6.97 -24.96 -0.59
N LYS A 244 -7.68 -24.16 0.20
CA LYS A 244 -8.84 -23.37 -0.19
C LYS A 244 -8.77 -21.96 0.40
N LEU A 245 -9.26 -20.99 -0.36
CA LEU A 245 -9.39 -19.61 0.10
C LEU A 245 -10.71 -19.45 0.87
N LEU A 246 -10.69 -19.72 2.17
CA LEU A 246 -11.88 -19.72 3.00
C LEU A 246 -12.40 -18.30 3.29
N PRO A 247 -13.72 -18.07 3.33
CA PRO A 247 -14.31 -16.78 3.72
C PRO A 247 -13.77 -16.23 5.05
N ASP A 248 -13.47 -17.14 5.99
CA ASP A 248 -12.99 -16.84 7.34
C ASP A 248 -11.61 -16.17 7.41
N PHE A 249 -10.83 -16.19 6.32
CA PHE A 249 -9.55 -15.48 6.24
C PHE A 249 -9.72 -13.98 5.93
N TYR A 250 -10.89 -13.57 5.45
CA TYR A 250 -11.09 -12.23 4.91
C TYR A 250 -11.90 -11.34 5.86
N PRO A 251 -11.48 -10.07 6.08
CA PRO A 251 -12.20 -9.17 6.97
C PRO A 251 -13.53 -8.71 6.37
N ASP A 252 -14.61 -8.88 7.14
CA ASP A 252 -15.90 -8.20 6.90
C ASP A 252 -15.85 -6.72 7.31
N SER A 253 -14.85 -6.30 8.09
CA SER A 253 -14.71 -4.94 8.63
C SER A 253 -13.27 -4.50 8.53
N PRO A 254 -12.74 -4.34 7.30
CA PRO A 254 -11.35 -3.93 7.11
C PRO A 254 -11.13 -2.54 7.73
N ILE A 255 -9.89 -2.31 8.16
CA ILE A 255 -9.45 -1.01 8.68
C ILE A 255 -9.59 0.05 7.59
N MET A 256 -10.12 1.20 7.97
CA MET A 256 -10.27 2.33 7.07
C MET A 256 -9.18 3.37 7.31
N PRO A 257 -8.30 3.64 6.33
CA PRO A 257 -7.14 4.49 6.54
C PRO A 257 -7.54 5.96 6.72
N LEU A 258 -6.92 6.65 7.67
CA LEU A 258 -7.13 8.08 7.91
C LEU A 258 -6.58 8.97 6.82
N VAL A 259 -5.55 8.52 6.10
CA VAL A 259 -4.96 9.20 4.93
C VAL A 259 -5.28 8.43 3.66
N GLU A 260 -5.43 9.13 2.53
CA GLU A 260 -5.60 8.48 1.22
C GLU A 260 -4.40 7.56 0.92
N ILE A 261 -4.69 6.31 0.57
CA ILE A 261 -3.70 5.28 0.23
C ILE A 261 -3.76 4.93 -1.26
N ALA A 262 -2.73 4.25 -1.78
CA ALA A 262 -2.62 3.95 -3.22
C ALA A 262 -3.83 3.17 -3.78
N GLN A 263 -4.35 2.20 -3.01
CA GLN A 263 -5.55 1.44 -3.34
C GLN A 263 -6.65 1.61 -2.29
N ASP A 264 -7.18 2.82 -2.16
CA ASP A 264 -8.22 3.13 -1.17
C ASP A 264 -9.64 2.73 -1.63
N ARG A 265 -9.93 1.43 -1.55
CA ARG A 265 -11.17 0.80 -2.00
C ARG A 265 -11.42 -0.51 -1.25
N LEU A 266 -12.64 -1.06 -1.33
CA LEU A 266 -12.91 -2.38 -0.77
C LEU A 266 -12.21 -3.46 -1.61
N VAL A 267 -11.22 -4.15 -1.06
CA VAL A 267 -10.51 -5.23 -1.76
C VAL A 267 -11.20 -6.57 -1.53
N VAL A 268 -11.44 -7.29 -2.63
CA VAL A 268 -12.03 -8.63 -2.64
C VAL A 268 -11.10 -9.54 -3.43
N GLU A 269 -10.33 -10.40 -2.76
CA GLU A 269 -9.53 -11.44 -3.43
C GLU A 269 -10.49 -12.42 -4.11
N ILE A 270 -10.40 -12.60 -5.42
CA ILE A 270 -11.28 -13.53 -6.17
C ILE A 270 -10.59 -14.86 -6.48
N MET A 271 -9.27 -14.84 -6.57
CA MET A 271 -8.44 -16.04 -6.74
C MET A 271 -6.98 -15.76 -6.36
N ARG A 272 -6.25 -16.81 -6.00
CA ARG A 272 -4.80 -16.78 -5.72
C ARG A 272 -4.06 -17.77 -6.62
N GLY A 273 -2.99 -17.32 -7.25
CA GLY A 273 -2.22 -18.09 -8.24
C GLY A 273 -2.54 -17.68 -9.68
N CYS A 274 -1.79 -18.24 -10.63
CA CYS A 274 -1.98 -18.05 -12.07
C CYS A 274 -1.55 -19.32 -12.82
N THR A 275 -2.33 -19.75 -13.81
CA THR A 275 -2.06 -20.96 -14.62
C THR A 275 -1.18 -20.70 -15.84
N GLN A 276 -1.01 -19.44 -16.22
CA GLN A 276 -0.40 -19.00 -17.48
C GLN A 276 1.09 -19.36 -17.59
N GLY A 277 1.80 -19.39 -16.46
CA GLY A 277 3.18 -19.88 -16.43
C GLY A 277 4.19 -19.05 -17.20
N CYS A 278 4.07 -17.71 -17.19
CA CYS A 278 5.08 -16.83 -17.76
C CYS A 278 6.45 -17.09 -17.10
N ARG A 279 7.49 -17.29 -17.90
CA ARG A 279 8.80 -17.84 -17.46
C ARG A 279 9.64 -16.91 -16.59
N PHE A 280 9.31 -15.62 -16.56
CA PHE A 280 9.91 -14.62 -15.68
C PHE A 280 9.13 -14.41 -14.37
N CYS A 281 7.89 -14.88 -14.28
CA CYS A 281 6.96 -14.46 -13.23
C CYS A 281 7.06 -15.36 -11.99
N GLN A 282 7.78 -14.89 -10.96
CA GLN A 282 7.88 -15.61 -9.68
C GLN A 282 6.51 -15.90 -9.08
N ALA A 283 5.63 -14.89 -8.99
CA ALA A 283 4.27 -15.05 -8.46
C ALA A 283 3.47 -16.14 -9.19
N GLY A 284 3.62 -16.26 -10.52
CA GLY A 284 2.98 -17.29 -11.33
C GLY A 284 3.48 -18.72 -11.06
N MET A 285 4.65 -18.87 -10.42
CA MET A 285 5.23 -20.15 -10.03
C MET A 285 4.98 -20.45 -8.56
N ILE A 286 5.34 -19.54 -7.65
CA ILE A 286 5.27 -19.77 -6.21
C ILE A 286 3.82 -19.87 -5.72
N TYR A 287 2.85 -19.16 -6.30
CA TYR A 287 1.47 -19.25 -5.82
C TYR A 287 0.67 -20.43 -6.39
N ARG A 288 1.28 -21.37 -7.11
CA ARG A 288 0.55 -22.55 -7.61
C ARG A 288 0.08 -23.46 -6.47
N PRO A 289 -1.03 -24.21 -6.65
CA PRO A 289 -1.95 -24.16 -7.79
C PRO A 289 -2.91 -22.95 -7.71
N VAL A 290 -3.69 -22.70 -8.77
CA VAL A 290 -4.74 -21.67 -8.74
C VAL A 290 -5.85 -22.11 -7.81
N ARG A 291 -6.29 -21.19 -6.94
CA ARG A 291 -7.45 -21.36 -6.07
C ARG A 291 -8.42 -20.21 -6.28
N GLU A 292 -9.56 -20.50 -6.87
CA GLU A 292 -10.66 -19.55 -7.07
C GLU A 292 -11.63 -19.59 -5.89
N ARG A 293 -12.18 -18.43 -5.53
CA ARG A 293 -13.23 -18.33 -4.51
C ARG A 293 -14.61 -18.42 -5.15
N PRO A 294 -15.57 -19.15 -4.57
CA PRO A 294 -16.94 -19.20 -5.06
C PRO A 294 -17.58 -17.80 -5.13
N TYR A 295 -18.30 -17.49 -6.21
CA TYR A 295 -18.91 -16.17 -6.39
C TYR A 295 -19.87 -15.82 -5.23
N LYS A 296 -20.56 -16.80 -4.64
CA LYS A 296 -21.47 -16.61 -3.50
C LYS A 296 -20.75 -16.06 -2.28
N ASP A 297 -19.52 -16.53 -2.02
CA ASP A 297 -18.68 -16.05 -0.91
C ASP A 297 -18.26 -14.59 -1.15
N LEU A 298 -17.93 -14.24 -2.40
CA LEU A 298 -17.58 -12.88 -2.80
C LEU A 298 -18.77 -11.93 -2.62
N VAL A 299 -19.96 -12.32 -3.09
CA VAL A 299 -21.19 -11.52 -2.91
C VAL A 299 -21.49 -11.34 -1.43
N GLY A 300 -21.42 -12.41 -0.64
CA GLY A 300 -21.64 -12.35 0.81
C GLY A 300 -20.65 -11.43 1.52
N GLN A 301 -19.37 -11.48 1.17
CA GLN A 301 -18.35 -10.57 1.70
C GLN A 301 -18.69 -9.11 1.34
N ILE A 302 -19.05 -8.82 0.09
CA ILE A 302 -19.40 -7.47 -0.35
C ILE A 302 -20.63 -6.93 0.42
N GLN A 303 -21.67 -7.76 0.58
CA GLN A 303 -22.88 -7.40 1.32
C GLN A 303 -22.61 -7.11 2.80
N ARG A 304 -21.66 -7.81 3.43
CA ARG A 304 -21.27 -7.58 4.83
C ARG A 304 -20.30 -6.41 4.99
N SER A 305 -19.38 -6.20 4.05
CA SER A 305 -18.30 -5.21 4.16
C SER A 305 -18.68 -3.81 3.70
N LEU A 306 -19.50 -3.67 2.65
CA LEU A 306 -19.88 -2.34 2.16
C LEU A 306 -20.63 -1.49 3.20
N PRO A 307 -21.62 -2.02 3.96
CA PRO A 307 -22.30 -1.23 4.99
C PRO A 307 -21.38 -0.83 6.15
N LYS A 308 -20.34 -1.61 6.43
CA LYS A 308 -19.39 -1.36 7.53
C LYS A 308 -18.22 -0.46 7.16
N THR A 309 -17.99 -0.27 5.86
CA THR A 309 -16.90 0.57 5.34
C THR A 309 -17.43 1.84 4.68
N GLY A 310 -18.54 1.79 3.96
CA GLY A 310 -19.02 2.94 3.19
C GLY A 310 -18.15 3.25 1.97
N TYR A 311 -17.33 2.28 1.51
CA TYR A 311 -16.62 2.43 0.24
C TYR A 311 -17.59 2.61 -0.94
N ASN A 312 -17.11 3.30 -1.97
CA ASN A 312 -17.81 3.52 -3.23
C ASN A 312 -17.07 2.89 -4.43
N ASP A 313 -16.00 2.13 -4.16
CA ASP A 313 -15.23 1.38 -5.16
C ASP A 313 -14.84 0.02 -4.58
N ILE A 314 -14.86 -1.01 -5.42
CA ILE A 314 -14.45 -2.38 -5.11
C ILE A 314 -13.31 -2.78 -6.05
N SER A 315 -12.25 -3.41 -5.54
CA SER A 315 -11.20 -4.04 -6.35
C SER A 315 -11.34 -5.54 -6.33
N LEU A 316 -11.31 -6.17 -7.51
CA LEU A 316 -11.15 -7.62 -7.61
C LEU A 316 -9.67 -7.98 -7.61
N LEU A 317 -9.14 -8.44 -6.48
CA LEU A 317 -7.73 -8.78 -6.34
C LEU A 317 -7.44 -10.17 -6.91
N SER A 318 -6.53 -10.24 -7.88
CA SER A 318 -5.98 -11.46 -8.45
C SER A 318 -4.73 -11.17 -9.31
N LEU A 319 -4.03 -12.21 -9.76
CA LEU A 319 -2.97 -12.09 -10.76
C LEU A 319 -3.51 -11.95 -12.21
N SER A 320 -4.76 -12.36 -12.45
CA SER A 320 -5.44 -12.22 -13.75
C SER A 320 -6.96 -12.25 -13.56
N THR A 321 -7.59 -11.09 -13.49
CA THR A 321 -9.03 -11.01 -13.14
C THR A 321 -9.92 -11.68 -14.18
N SER A 322 -9.50 -11.63 -15.44
CA SER A 322 -10.21 -12.22 -16.57
C SER A 322 -10.11 -13.74 -16.64
N ASP A 323 -9.16 -14.35 -15.93
CA ASP A 323 -9.00 -15.80 -15.85
C ASP A 323 -9.89 -16.45 -14.78
N TYR A 324 -10.57 -15.67 -13.94
CA TYR A 324 -11.46 -16.19 -12.91
C TYR A 324 -12.74 -16.75 -13.52
N THR A 325 -12.94 -18.06 -13.45
CA THR A 325 -14.05 -18.72 -14.14
C THR A 325 -15.44 -18.35 -13.59
N GLY A 326 -15.52 -17.85 -12.36
CA GLY A 326 -16.76 -17.35 -11.75
C GLY A 326 -17.10 -15.90 -12.06
N LEU A 327 -16.33 -15.21 -12.92
CA LEU A 327 -16.46 -13.76 -13.14
C LEU A 327 -17.86 -13.37 -13.66
N ASP A 328 -18.39 -14.11 -14.64
CA ASP A 328 -19.69 -13.81 -15.24
C ASP A 328 -20.86 -13.96 -14.25
N ASN A 329 -20.82 -15.02 -13.43
CA ASN A 329 -21.81 -15.27 -12.38
C ASN A 329 -21.68 -14.22 -11.28
N PHE A 330 -20.46 -13.88 -10.86
CA PHE A 330 -20.22 -12.82 -9.89
C PHE A 330 -20.81 -11.49 -10.37
N VAL A 331 -20.44 -11.07 -11.58
CA VAL A 331 -20.86 -9.81 -12.19
C VAL A 331 -22.38 -9.73 -12.32
N SER A 332 -23.02 -10.74 -12.90
CA SER A 332 -24.48 -10.74 -13.12
C SER A 332 -25.26 -10.61 -11.80
N LYS A 333 -24.73 -11.13 -10.69
CA LYS A 333 -25.38 -11.06 -9.38
C LYS A 333 -25.19 -9.74 -8.63
N VAL A 334 -24.11 -9.01 -8.86
CA VAL A 334 -23.80 -7.80 -8.07
C VAL A 334 -23.99 -6.50 -8.84
N LEU A 335 -23.89 -6.52 -10.17
CA LEU A 335 -23.72 -5.31 -10.97
C LEU A 335 -24.86 -4.31 -10.77
N ASP A 336 -26.11 -4.73 -10.96
CA ASP A 336 -27.27 -3.81 -10.91
C ASP A 336 -27.44 -3.19 -9.52
N ASN A 337 -27.21 -3.99 -8.47
CA ASN A 337 -27.22 -3.50 -7.10
C ASN A 337 -26.11 -2.48 -6.83
N LEU A 338 -24.90 -2.72 -7.36
CA LEU A 338 -23.78 -1.79 -7.20
C LEU A 338 -24.00 -0.49 -8.00
N ILE A 339 -24.54 -0.55 -9.22
CA ILE A 339 -24.93 0.64 -10.00
C ILE A 339 -25.95 1.47 -9.24
N ALA A 340 -27.00 0.82 -8.73
CA ALA A 340 -28.08 1.48 -7.99
C ALA A 340 -27.55 2.20 -6.74
N GLN A 341 -26.49 1.67 -6.12
CA GLN A 341 -25.83 2.26 -4.95
C GLN A 341 -24.66 3.21 -5.29
N HIS A 342 -24.44 3.50 -6.58
CA HIS A 342 -23.32 4.29 -7.09
C HIS A 342 -21.95 3.77 -6.64
N ILE A 343 -21.74 2.46 -6.72
CA ILE A 343 -20.48 1.77 -6.40
C ILE A 343 -19.81 1.32 -7.69
N SER A 344 -18.52 1.64 -7.83
CA SER A 344 -17.71 1.21 -8.96
C SER A 344 -17.00 -0.13 -8.70
N ILE A 345 -16.69 -0.87 -9.76
CA ILE A 345 -15.90 -2.11 -9.71
C ILE A 345 -14.62 -1.94 -10.54
N SER A 346 -13.49 -1.81 -9.87
CA SER A 346 -12.18 -1.82 -10.48
C SER A 346 -11.70 -3.24 -10.79
N LEU A 347 -11.23 -3.44 -12.01
CA LEU A 347 -10.66 -4.68 -12.50
C LEU A 347 -9.15 -4.47 -12.70
N PRO A 348 -8.32 -4.66 -11.66
CA PRO A 348 -6.87 -4.62 -11.82
C PRO A 348 -6.40 -5.86 -12.61
N SER A 349 -5.23 -5.75 -13.24
CA SER A 349 -4.55 -6.87 -13.90
C SER A 349 -5.42 -7.59 -14.94
N LEU A 350 -5.98 -6.82 -15.89
CA LEU A 350 -6.70 -7.36 -17.05
C LEU A 350 -5.70 -7.87 -18.09
N ARG A 351 -5.83 -9.12 -18.49
CA ARG A 351 -5.12 -9.64 -19.66
C ARG A 351 -5.79 -9.17 -20.95
N LEU A 352 -5.00 -9.13 -22.01
CA LEU A 352 -5.39 -8.67 -23.34
C LEU A 352 -6.30 -9.66 -24.07
N ASP A 353 -5.89 -10.91 -24.13
CA ASP A 353 -6.59 -12.04 -24.77
C ASP A 353 -8.03 -12.27 -24.26
N SER A 354 -8.33 -11.78 -23.06
CA SER A 354 -9.59 -12.01 -22.36
C SER A 354 -10.37 -10.72 -22.06
N PHE A 355 -9.95 -9.58 -22.63
CA PHE A 355 -10.66 -8.29 -22.51
C PHE A 355 -11.84 -8.21 -23.46
N THR A 356 -13.05 -8.49 -22.95
CA THR A 356 -14.29 -8.51 -23.75
C THR A 356 -15.08 -7.19 -23.67
N GLU A 357 -16.04 -6.99 -24.58
CA GLU A 357 -16.97 -5.85 -24.52
C GLU A 357 -17.75 -5.81 -23.19
N ARG A 358 -18.07 -6.98 -22.61
CA ARG A 358 -18.73 -7.09 -21.31
C ARG A 358 -17.83 -6.55 -20.19
N ILE A 359 -16.55 -6.95 -20.16
CA ILE A 359 -15.55 -6.43 -19.22
C ILE A 359 -15.37 -4.92 -19.40
N ALA A 360 -15.37 -4.43 -20.64
CA ALA A 360 -15.31 -3.02 -20.94
C ALA A 360 -16.56 -2.26 -20.42
N LYS A 361 -17.77 -2.83 -20.54
CA LYS A 361 -19.00 -2.26 -19.96
C LYS A 361 -18.95 -2.20 -18.43
N LEU A 362 -18.39 -3.21 -17.77
CA LEU A 362 -18.16 -3.20 -16.32
C LEU A 362 -17.19 -2.10 -15.90
N ALA A 363 -16.03 -2.06 -16.55
CA ALA A 363 -15.00 -1.08 -16.26
C ALA A 363 -15.46 0.36 -16.57
N LYS A 364 -16.42 0.56 -17.49
CA LYS A 364 -17.00 1.88 -17.84
C LYS A 364 -17.72 2.54 -16.65
N GLN A 365 -18.18 1.78 -15.67
CA GLN A 365 -18.86 2.29 -14.47
C GLN A 365 -17.88 2.90 -13.45
N THR A 366 -16.58 2.73 -13.67
CA THR A 366 -15.54 3.30 -12.82
C THR A 366 -15.02 4.62 -13.37
N ARG A 367 -14.33 5.39 -12.51
CA ARG A 367 -13.59 6.58 -12.94
C ARG A 367 -12.61 6.17 -14.03
N LYS A 368 -12.74 6.75 -15.23
CA LYS A 368 -11.85 6.48 -16.38
C LYS A 368 -10.41 6.92 -16.10
N SER A 369 -9.63 6.10 -15.41
CA SER A 369 -8.17 6.12 -15.51
C SER A 369 -7.74 5.44 -16.82
N GLY A 370 -6.50 5.65 -17.24
CA GLY A 370 -5.96 4.91 -18.38
C GLY A 370 -6.00 3.40 -18.14
N LEU A 371 -6.31 2.65 -19.20
CA LEU A 371 -6.36 1.18 -19.17
C LEU A 371 -4.95 0.63 -19.33
N THR A 372 -4.57 -0.37 -18.53
CA THR A 372 -3.22 -0.94 -18.59
C THR A 372 -3.24 -2.27 -19.30
N PHE A 373 -2.37 -2.41 -20.29
CA PHE A 373 -2.12 -3.64 -21.01
C PHE A 373 -0.63 -3.99 -20.90
N ALA A 374 -0.35 -5.24 -20.59
CA ALA A 374 1.00 -5.74 -20.44
C ALA A 374 1.24 -6.79 -21.55
N PRO A 375 1.83 -6.38 -22.68
CA PRO A 375 2.36 -7.31 -23.69
C PRO A 375 3.72 -7.88 -23.28
N GLU A 376 4.46 -7.18 -22.39
CA GLU A 376 5.79 -7.48 -21.85
C GLU A 376 6.93 -7.53 -22.89
N ALA A 377 6.67 -7.95 -24.12
CA ALA A 377 7.60 -7.92 -25.24
C ALA A 377 6.95 -7.34 -26.50
N GLY A 378 7.76 -6.71 -27.35
CA GLY A 378 7.30 -6.09 -28.59
C GLY A 378 6.94 -7.10 -29.68
N SER A 379 7.76 -8.13 -29.85
CA SER A 379 7.59 -9.15 -30.89
C SER A 379 6.79 -10.36 -30.40
N SER A 380 6.09 -11.02 -31.33
CA SER A 380 5.42 -12.30 -31.04
C SER A 380 6.41 -13.40 -30.64
N ARG A 381 7.58 -13.42 -31.28
CA ARG A 381 8.67 -14.36 -30.97
C ARG A 381 9.07 -14.27 -29.50
N LEU A 382 9.39 -13.07 -29.01
CA LEU A 382 9.84 -12.88 -27.64
C LEU A 382 8.69 -13.08 -26.63
N ARG A 383 7.43 -12.80 -27.01
CA ARG A 383 6.25 -13.21 -26.22
C ARG A 383 6.16 -14.73 -26.07
N HIS A 384 6.43 -15.52 -27.11
CA HIS A 384 6.50 -16.98 -26.99
C HIS A 384 7.65 -17.46 -26.10
N VAL A 385 8.83 -16.84 -26.21
CA VAL A 385 10.00 -17.13 -25.36
C VAL A 385 9.66 -16.98 -23.89
N ILE A 386 8.91 -15.93 -23.51
CA ILE A 386 8.50 -15.71 -22.11
C ILE A 386 7.23 -16.48 -21.71
N ASN A 387 6.69 -17.32 -22.59
CA ASN A 387 5.42 -18.04 -22.45
C ASN A 387 4.22 -17.11 -22.21
N LYS A 388 4.08 -16.09 -23.05
CA LYS A 388 2.96 -15.15 -23.07
C LYS A 388 2.14 -15.37 -24.34
N HIS A 389 0.91 -15.85 -24.17
CA HIS A 389 -0.03 -16.19 -25.25
C HIS A 389 -0.81 -15.00 -25.80
N VAL A 390 -0.19 -13.82 -25.87
CA VAL A 390 -0.85 -12.59 -26.36
C VAL A 390 -0.35 -12.28 -27.76
N THR A 391 -1.27 -12.11 -28.70
CA THR A 391 -0.96 -11.72 -30.08
C THR A 391 -1.00 -10.20 -30.27
N ASP A 392 -0.49 -9.71 -31.41
CA ASP A 392 -0.64 -8.30 -31.77
C ASP A 392 -2.13 -7.97 -31.94
N GLU A 393 -2.88 -8.88 -32.58
CA GLU A 393 -4.30 -8.80 -32.86
C GLU A 393 -5.11 -8.64 -31.58
N ASP A 394 -4.82 -9.41 -30.52
CA ASP A 394 -5.47 -9.28 -29.21
C ASP A 394 -5.31 -7.88 -28.63
N LEU A 395 -4.11 -7.29 -28.74
CA LEU A 395 -3.82 -5.94 -28.26
C LEU A 395 -4.58 -4.88 -29.06
N LEU A 396 -4.58 -5.02 -30.38
CA LEU A 396 -5.26 -4.11 -31.29
C LEU A 396 -6.79 -4.16 -31.10
N GLN A 397 -7.36 -5.36 -30.98
CA GLN A 397 -8.78 -5.56 -30.70
C GLN A 397 -9.17 -4.99 -29.32
N SER A 398 -8.39 -5.29 -28.29
CA SER A 398 -8.62 -4.75 -26.94
C SER A 398 -8.56 -3.23 -26.90
N THR A 399 -7.65 -2.63 -27.68
CA THR A 399 -7.54 -1.19 -27.86
C THR A 399 -8.78 -0.61 -28.52
N GLU A 400 -9.31 -1.25 -29.56
CA GLU A 400 -10.53 -0.84 -30.23
C GLU A 400 -11.75 -0.88 -29.30
N ILE A 401 -11.92 -1.99 -28.57
CA ILE A 401 -12.98 -2.15 -27.55
C ILE A 401 -12.87 -1.02 -26.50
N ALA A 402 -11.66 -0.71 -26.03
CA ALA A 402 -11.44 0.37 -25.08
C ALA A 402 -11.82 1.74 -25.67
N LEU A 403 -11.48 2.02 -26.93
CA LEU A 403 -11.81 3.28 -27.60
C LEU A 403 -13.32 3.46 -27.82
N GLN A 404 -14.01 2.39 -28.23
CA GLN A 404 -15.47 2.36 -28.40
C GLN A 404 -16.19 2.63 -27.08
N ASN A 405 -15.63 2.17 -25.95
CA ASN A 405 -16.14 2.45 -24.61
C ASN A 405 -15.65 3.78 -24.01
N GLY A 406 -14.89 4.55 -24.80
CA GLY A 406 -14.52 5.93 -24.53
C GLY A 406 -13.32 6.08 -23.59
N TRP A 407 -12.45 5.08 -23.49
CA TRP A 407 -11.09 5.31 -23.01
C TRP A 407 -10.29 6.10 -24.05
N ARG A 408 -9.36 6.91 -23.55
CA ARG A 408 -8.49 7.78 -24.36
C ARG A 408 -7.02 7.71 -23.95
N LEU A 409 -6.71 6.92 -22.93
CA LEU A 409 -5.36 6.68 -22.43
C LEU A 409 -5.18 5.16 -22.25
N ILE A 410 -4.16 4.60 -22.89
CA ILE A 410 -3.70 3.24 -22.68
C ILE A 410 -2.29 3.29 -22.09
N LYS A 411 -1.98 2.37 -21.17
CA LYS A 411 -0.65 2.18 -20.60
C LYS A 411 -0.10 0.85 -21.09
N LEU A 412 1.10 0.84 -21.66
CA LEU A 412 1.78 -0.37 -22.16
C LEU A 412 3.02 -0.64 -21.31
N TYR A 413 3.23 -1.90 -20.94
CA TYR A 413 4.36 -2.33 -20.12
C TYR A 413 5.21 -3.30 -20.92
N TYR A 414 6.49 -2.95 -21.09
CA TYR A 414 7.49 -3.78 -21.75
C TYR A 414 8.67 -4.04 -20.82
N MET A 415 9.35 -5.14 -21.08
CA MET A 415 10.59 -5.55 -20.43
C MET A 415 11.72 -5.48 -21.45
N LEU A 416 12.90 -5.07 -21.01
CA LEU A 416 14.14 -5.08 -21.77
C LEU A 416 15.12 -6.04 -21.11
N GLY A 417 15.95 -6.69 -21.92
CA GLY A 417 16.95 -7.65 -21.47
C GLY A 417 16.38 -9.03 -21.19
N LEU A 418 15.28 -9.41 -21.84
CA LEU A 418 14.74 -10.77 -21.75
C LEU A 418 15.68 -11.79 -22.40
N PRO A 419 15.65 -13.07 -21.98
CA PRO A 419 16.46 -14.12 -22.62
C PRO A 419 16.19 -14.22 -24.11
N THR A 420 17.24 -14.41 -24.90
CA THR A 420 17.22 -14.45 -26.38
C THR A 420 16.77 -13.16 -27.08
N GLU A 421 16.60 -12.03 -26.38
CA GLU A 421 16.19 -10.75 -26.98
C GLU A 421 17.20 -10.28 -28.04
N ILE A 422 16.69 -9.94 -29.22
CA ILE A 422 17.46 -9.38 -30.34
C ILE A 422 16.96 -7.96 -30.67
N GLU A 423 17.74 -7.19 -31.43
CA GLU A 423 17.41 -5.81 -31.81
C GLU A 423 16.02 -5.70 -32.48
N ALA A 424 15.65 -6.67 -33.32
CA ALA A 424 14.33 -6.70 -33.97
C ALA A 424 13.15 -6.78 -32.97
N ASP A 425 13.34 -7.37 -31.77
CA ASP A 425 12.28 -7.39 -30.75
C ASP A 425 12.13 -6.03 -30.06
N ILE A 426 13.24 -5.31 -29.95
CA ILE A 426 13.31 -3.97 -29.38
C ILE A 426 12.63 -2.99 -30.34
N ASP A 427 12.90 -3.10 -31.64
CA ASP A 427 12.19 -2.37 -32.69
C ASP A 427 10.68 -2.66 -32.68
N ALA A 428 10.31 -3.91 -32.46
CA ALA A 428 8.91 -4.31 -32.40
C ALA A 428 8.13 -3.59 -31.27
N ILE A 429 8.78 -3.11 -30.21
CA ILE A 429 8.14 -2.26 -29.17
C ILE A 429 7.65 -0.94 -29.78
N ILE A 430 8.47 -0.33 -30.62
CA ILE A 430 8.17 0.94 -31.29
C ILE A 430 7.05 0.71 -32.31
N GLU A 431 7.17 -0.33 -33.13
CA GLU A 431 6.17 -0.69 -34.15
C GLU A 431 4.81 -1.02 -33.55
N LEU A 432 4.77 -1.84 -32.49
CA LEU A 432 3.53 -2.17 -31.82
C LEU A 432 2.86 -0.93 -31.22
N SER A 433 3.65 -0.02 -30.62
CA SER A 433 3.16 1.26 -30.11
C SER A 433 2.60 2.16 -31.23
N ARG A 434 3.24 2.19 -32.40
CA ARG A 434 2.75 2.90 -33.61
C ARG A 434 1.41 2.31 -34.08
N LYS A 435 1.29 0.97 -34.16
CA LYS A 435 0.03 0.29 -34.53
C LYS A 435 -1.12 0.66 -33.59
N VAL A 436 -0.88 0.64 -32.28
CA VAL A 436 -1.88 1.00 -31.25
C VAL A 436 -2.34 2.47 -31.40
N LEU A 437 -1.41 3.41 -31.63
CA LEU A 437 -1.76 4.83 -31.87
C LEU A 437 -2.59 5.02 -33.14
N LYS A 438 -2.28 4.26 -34.20
CA LYS A 438 -2.99 4.33 -35.49
C LYS A 438 -4.47 3.96 -35.32
N ILE A 439 -4.78 2.91 -34.55
CA ILE A 439 -6.16 2.54 -34.19
C ILE A 439 -6.86 3.67 -33.42
N GLY A 440 -6.10 4.39 -32.58
CA GLY A 440 -6.56 5.56 -31.86
C GLY A 440 -7.08 6.71 -32.71
N LYS A 441 -6.80 6.74 -34.03
CA LYS A 441 -7.19 7.81 -34.99
C LYS A 441 -6.97 9.22 -34.42
N GLY A 442 -5.82 9.42 -33.76
CA GLY A 442 -5.43 10.69 -33.14
C GLY A 442 -6.16 11.05 -31.83
N LYS A 443 -7.08 10.22 -31.32
CA LYS A 443 -7.81 10.44 -30.05
C LYS A 443 -7.18 9.74 -28.84
N LEU A 444 -6.25 8.81 -29.08
CA LEU A 444 -5.58 8.02 -28.05
C LEU A 444 -4.28 8.69 -27.61
N SER A 445 -3.95 8.55 -26.33
CA SER A 445 -2.61 8.79 -25.76
C SER A 445 -2.06 7.49 -25.19
N LEU A 446 -0.74 7.31 -25.24
CA LEU A 446 -0.07 6.15 -24.67
C LEU A 446 0.90 6.57 -23.55
N ASN A 447 0.91 5.78 -22.48
CA ASN A 447 2.00 5.78 -21.51
C ASN A 447 2.75 4.45 -21.62
N VAL A 448 3.98 4.48 -22.12
CA VAL A 448 4.83 3.29 -22.22
C VAL A 448 5.76 3.23 -21.02
N THR A 449 5.79 2.09 -20.34
CA THR A 449 6.70 1.80 -19.24
C THR A 449 7.71 0.74 -19.69
N LEU A 450 8.99 1.08 -19.64
CA LEU A 450 10.11 0.20 -19.94
C LEU A 450 10.75 -0.25 -18.62
N SER A 451 10.70 -1.55 -18.35
CA SER A 451 11.30 -2.16 -17.17
C SER A 451 12.46 -3.07 -17.56
N THR A 452 13.41 -3.27 -16.65
CA THR A 452 14.51 -4.22 -16.85
C THR A 452 14.07 -5.60 -16.38
N PHE A 453 14.37 -6.64 -17.16
CA PHE A 453 14.21 -8.01 -16.72
C PHE A 453 15.14 -8.31 -15.54
N ILE A 454 14.57 -8.91 -14.49
CA ILE A 454 15.30 -9.34 -13.30
C ILE A 454 15.02 -10.83 -13.11
N PRO A 455 16.03 -11.71 -13.27
CA PRO A 455 15.91 -13.12 -12.92
C PRO A 455 15.52 -13.28 -11.45
N LYS A 456 14.45 -14.03 -11.18
CA LYS A 456 13.95 -14.26 -9.81
C LYS A 456 14.05 -15.73 -9.41
N PRO A 457 14.35 -16.03 -8.13
CA PRO A 457 14.27 -17.38 -7.58
C PRO A 457 12.95 -18.09 -7.91
N PHE A 458 13.02 -19.39 -8.18
CA PHE A 458 11.87 -20.25 -8.51
C PHE A 458 11.11 -19.86 -9.78
N THR A 459 11.83 -19.30 -10.76
CA THR A 459 11.33 -19.09 -12.11
C THR A 459 12.14 -19.93 -13.10
N PRO A 460 11.59 -20.30 -14.26
CA PRO A 460 12.37 -20.91 -15.34
C PRO A 460 13.60 -20.09 -15.72
N PHE A 461 13.55 -18.76 -15.59
CA PHE A 461 14.69 -17.89 -15.88
C PHE A 461 15.61 -17.60 -14.69
N GLN A 462 15.51 -18.33 -13.58
CA GLN A 462 16.38 -18.08 -12.42
C GLN A 462 17.88 -18.32 -12.70
N TRP A 463 18.20 -19.06 -13.75
CA TRP A 463 19.57 -19.35 -14.21
C TRP A 463 20.10 -18.36 -15.25
N GLU A 464 19.25 -17.54 -15.86
CA GLU A 464 19.66 -16.62 -16.92
C GLU A 464 20.57 -15.52 -16.40
N GLU A 465 21.41 -14.98 -17.28
CA GLU A 465 22.07 -13.72 -16.99
C GLU A 465 21.06 -12.57 -16.89
N GLN A 466 21.41 -11.58 -16.08
CA GLN A 466 20.77 -10.28 -16.14
C GLN A 466 21.68 -9.35 -16.92
N ASP A 467 21.13 -8.68 -17.93
CA ASP A 467 21.88 -7.68 -18.69
C ASP A 467 22.56 -6.64 -17.80
N SER A 468 23.77 -6.25 -18.21
CA SER A 468 24.53 -5.20 -17.53
C SER A 468 23.81 -3.85 -17.63
N VAL A 469 24.15 -2.94 -16.70
CA VAL A 469 23.67 -1.55 -16.72
C VAL A 469 23.92 -0.89 -18.08
N GLU A 470 25.09 -1.12 -18.67
CA GLU A 470 25.46 -0.59 -19.98
C GLU A 470 24.58 -1.16 -21.11
N LYS A 471 24.39 -2.48 -21.16
CA LYS A 471 23.51 -3.12 -22.17
C LYS A 471 22.10 -2.56 -22.09
N ILE A 472 21.52 -2.46 -20.89
CA ILE A 472 20.18 -1.89 -20.71
C ILE A 472 20.14 -0.41 -21.09
N GLN A 473 21.16 0.36 -20.71
CA GLN A 473 21.23 1.78 -21.05
C GLN A 473 21.28 2.00 -22.56
N ASN A 474 22.07 1.21 -23.29
CA ASN A 474 22.11 1.26 -24.76
C ASN A 474 20.73 0.94 -25.38
N LYS A 475 20.03 -0.08 -24.88
CA LYS A 475 18.65 -0.41 -25.33
C LYS A 475 17.67 0.72 -25.04
N LEU A 476 17.80 1.37 -23.88
CA LEU A 476 16.98 2.52 -23.50
C LEU A 476 17.25 3.75 -24.38
N ASP A 477 18.51 4.02 -24.70
CA ASP A 477 18.94 5.14 -25.55
C ASP A 477 18.51 4.94 -27.01
N PHE A 478 18.34 3.69 -27.44
CA PHE A 478 17.71 3.36 -28.71
C PHE A 478 16.18 3.57 -28.70
N VAL A 479 15.45 2.97 -27.76
CA VAL A 479 13.97 2.94 -27.79
C VAL A 479 13.32 4.26 -27.35
N LYS A 480 13.87 4.92 -26.32
CA LYS A 480 13.20 6.09 -25.71
C LYS A 480 13.06 7.27 -26.66
N PRO A 481 14.08 7.66 -27.46
CA PRO A 481 13.93 8.75 -28.42
C PRO A 481 12.85 8.45 -29.47
N GLU A 482 12.86 7.23 -30.02
CA GLU A 482 11.87 6.79 -31.01
C GLU A 482 10.45 6.78 -30.46
N LEU A 483 10.23 6.30 -29.24
CA LEU A 483 8.91 6.36 -28.61
C LEU A 483 8.49 7.80 -28.28
N ARG A 484 9.43 8.67 -27.89
CA ARG A 484 9.15 10.08 -27.56
C ARG A 484 8.88 10.94 -28.79
N SER A 485 9.39 10.56 -29.96
CA SER A 485 9.09 11.23 -31.22
C SER A 485 7.63 11.02 -31.65
N LEU A 486 6.98 9.96 -31.16
CA LEU A 486 5.56 9.71 -31.37
C LEU A 486 4.68 10.70 -30.58
N ARG A 487 3.85 11.46 -31.31
CA ARG A 487 2.90 12.40 -30.70
C ARG A 487 1.94 11.66 -29.75
N LYS A 488 1.74 12.23 -28.55
CA LYS A 488 0.87 11.70 -27.47
C LYS A 488 1.38 10.45 -26.77
N VAL A 489 2.68 10.17 -26.86
CA VAL A 489 3.35 9.12 -26.07
C VAL A 489 4.10 9.75 -24.90
N LYS A 490 3.95 9.16 -23.72
CA LYS A 490 4.80 9.41 -22.55
C LYS A 490 5.59 8.15 -22.24
N VAL A 491 6.88 8.28 -22.02
CA VAL A 491 7.76 7.14 -21.73
C VAL A 491 8.32 7.26 -20.32
N MET A 492 8.14 6.22 -19.54
CA MET A 492 8.78 6.01 -18.24
C MET A 492 9.72 4.82 -18.35
N ALA A 493 10.91 4.91 -17.75
CA ALA A 493 11.83 3.78 -17.67
C ALA A 493 12.38 3.67 -16.25
N ARG A 494 12.63 2.45 -15.81
CA ARG A 494 13.29 2.18 -14.53
C ARG A 494 14.78 2.48 -14.65
N ASP A 495 15.37 2.92 -13.55
CA ASP A 495 16.82 3.10 -13.43
C ASP A 495 17.54 1.73 -13.54
N PRO A 496 18.51 1.57 -14.47
CA PRO A 496 19.21 0.30 -14.66
C PRO A 496 20.04 -0.14 -13.45
N ILE A 497 20.67 0.80 -12.72
CA ILE A 497 21.51 0.49 -11.55
C ILE A 497 20.62 -0.02 -10.41
N CYS A 498 19.48 0.63 -10.17
CA CYS A 498 18.49 0.16 -9.20
C CYS A 498 17.98 -1.25 -9.54
N SER A 499 17.80 -1.55 -10.84
CA SER A 499 17.34 -2.88 -11.30
C SER A 499 18.43 -3.96 -11.15
N GLN A 500 19.69 -3.62 -11.37
CA GLN A 500 20.83 -4.51 -11.11
C GLN A 500 20.94 -4.84 -9.62
N LEU A 501 20.83 -3.83 -8.75
CA LEU A 501 20.82 -4.04 -7.30
C LEU A 501 19.71 -5.01 -6.86
N GLU A 502 18.49 -4.81 -7.36
CA GLU A 502 17.38 -5.72 -7.05
C GLU A 502 17.69 -7.16 -7.50
N GLY A 503 18.30 -7.35 -8.67
CA GLY A 503 18.70 -8.68 -9.14
C GLY A 503 19.81 -9.33 -8.31
N VAL A 504 20.80 -8.54 -7.88
CA VAL A 504 21.86 -9.00 -6.98
C VAL A 504 21.28 -9.47 -5.65
N ILE A 505 20.42 -8.67 -5.02
CA ILE A 505 19.82 -9.05 -3.73
C ILE A 505 18.86 -10.23 -3.92
N SER A 506 18.04 -10.22 -4.97
CA SER A 506 17.05 -11.27 -5.22
C SER A 506 17.71 -12.64 -5.39
N ARG A 507 18.85 -12.69 -6.06
CA ARG A 507 19.62 -13.92 -6.26
C ARG A 507 20.83 -14.05 -5.33
N GLY A 508 20.85 -13.28 -4.25
CA GLY A 508 21.93 -13.22 -3.29
C GLY A 508 22.02 -14.45 -2.39
N ASP A 509 23.22 -14.70 -1.86
CA ASP A 509 23.44 -15.62 -0.75
C ASP A 509 23.69 -14.85 0.57
N ARG A 510 24.09 -15.56 1.63
CA ARG A 510 24.27 -14.99 2.96
C ARG A 510 25.32 -13.88 3.03
N ARG A 511 26.24 -13.78 2.07
CA ARG A 511 27.24 -12.68 2.01
C ARG A 511 26.60 -11.34 1.70
N ILE A 512 25.48 -11.32 0.97
CA ILE A 512 24.73 -10.10 0.67
C ILE A 512 24.21 -9.43 1.96
N ALA A 513 24.03 -10.18 3.05
CA ALA A 513 23.67 -9.59 4.34
C ALA A 513 24.68 -8.52 4.80
N ASN A 514 25.99 -8.76 4.62
CA ASN A 514 27.02 -7.77 4.96
C ASN A 514 26.94 -6.52 4.08
N VAL A 515 26.62 -6.69 2.79
CA VAL A 515 26.42 -5.56 1.88
C VAL A 515 25.21 -4.73 2.33
N ILE A 516 24.07 -5.38 2.63
CA ILE A 516 22.85 -4.70 3.11
C ILE A 516 23.14 -3.95 4.42
N PHE A 517 23.87 -4.57 5.35
CA PHE A 517 24.26 -3.96 6.62
C PHE A 517 25.15 -2.73 6.40
N GLU A 518 26.19 -2.82 5.57
CA GLU A 518 27.08 -1.70 5.28
C GLU A 518 26.33 -0.58 4.53
N ALA A 519 25.47 -0.90 3.56
CA ALA A 519 24.67 0.09 2.85
C ALA A 519 23.74 0.85 3.81
N TRP A 520 23.02 0.12 4.68
CA TRP A 520 22.14 0.71 5.69
C TRP A 520 22.93 1.61 6.67
N LYS A 521 24.10 1.15 7.13
CA LYS A 521 24.97 1.91 8.03
C LYS A 521 25.44 3.23 7.43
N HIS A 522 25.62 3.28 6.11
CA HIS A 522 25.96 4.49 5.36
C HIS A 522 24.72 5.31 4.91
N GLY A 523 23.52 4.93 5.35
CA GLY A 523 22.29 5.71 5.20
C GLY A 523 21.33 5.24 4.11
N ALA A 524 21.60 4.11 3.43
CA ALA A 524 20.65 3.55 2.47
C ALA A 524 19.34 3.15 3.15
N LYS A 525 18.22 3.62 2.58
CA LYS A 525 16.84 3.33 2.98
C LYS A 525 15.91 3.86 1.92
N PHE A 526 14.72 3.26 1.82
CA PHE A 526 13.73 3.59 0.79
C PHE A 526 14.34 3.53 -0.63
N ASP A 527 15.17 2.51 -0.91
CA ASP A 527 15.91 2.36 -2.18
C ASP A 527 15.02 2.21 -3.42
N SER A 528 13.74 1.90 -3.24
CA SER A 528 12.73 1.91 -4.30
C SER A 528 12.24 3.30 -4.70
N TRP A 529 12.49 4.31 -3.85
CA TRP A 529 12.11 5.69 -4.08
C TRP A 529 13.29 6.42 -4.71
N GLN A 530 13.15 6.82 -5.97
CA GLN A 530 14.23 7.44 -6.77
C GLN A 530 14.94 8.60 -6.05
N LYS A 531 14.23 9.37 -5.21
CA LYS A 531 14.78 10.48 -4.42
C LYS A 531 15.83 10.02 -3.37
N TYR A 532 15.74 8.79 -2.88
CA TYR A 532 16.57 8.26 -1.79
C TYR A 532 17.55 7.18 -2.22
N PHE A 533 17.35 6.60 -3.41
CA PHE A 533 18.30 5.66 -3.98
C PHE A 533 19.66 6.36 -4.24
N SER A 534 20.76 5.71 -3.83
CA SER A 534 22.12 6.19 -4.07
C SER A 534 23.03 5.03 -4.48
N ALA A 535 23.40 4.98 -5.76
CA ALA A 535 24.32 3.98 -6.29
C ALA A 535 25.66 3.96 -5.55
N GLY A 536 26.23 5.15 -5.26
CA GLY A 536 27.52 5.27 -4.58
C GLY A 536 27.56 4.67 -3.17
N ILE A 537 26.45 4.70 -2.43
CA ILE A 537 26.36 4.03 -1.12
C ILE A 537 26.47 2.50 -1.29
N TRP A 538 25.75 1.94 -2.26
CA TRP A 538 25.78 0.51 -2.54
C TRP A 538 27.12 0.05 -3.09
N GLU A 539 27.74 0.80 -4.00
CA GLU A 539 29.10 0.54 -4.50
C GLU A 539 30.14 0.48 -3.36
N ALA A 540 30.09 1.45 -2.45
CA ALA A 540 30.95 1.46 -1.27
C ALA A 540 30.68 0.26 -0.35
N ALA A 541 29.41 -0.12 -0.19
CA ALA A 541 29.02 -1.28 0.62
C ALA A 541 29.52 -2.60 0.02
N PHE A 542 29.40 -2.81 -1.29
CA PHE A 542 29.97 -3.98 -1.98
C PHE A 542 31.48 -4.06 -1.79
N LYS A 543 32.19 -2.95 -1.98
CA LYS A 543 33.64 -2.87 -1.76
C LYS A 543 34.02 -3.16 -0.31
N LYS A 544 33.26 -2.63 0.65
CA LYS A 544 33.54 -2.82 2.09
C LYS A 544 33.30 -4.26 2.54
N ALA A 545 32.29 -4.92 1.98
CA ALA A 545 31.95 -6.30 2.25
C ALA A 545 32.82 -7.31 1.47
N ASP A 546 33.70 -6.83 0.58
CA ASP A 546 34.49 -7.64 -0.36
C ASP A 546 33.62 -8.60 -1.19
N VAL A 547 32.50 -8.07 -1.70
CA VAL A 547 31.54 -8.83 -2.50
C VAL A 547 31.54 -8.29 -3.93
N ASP A 548 31.92 -9.15 -4.86
CA ASP A 548 31.76 -8.89 -6.30
C ASP A 548 30.32 -9.17 -6.74
N PHE A 549 29.58 -8.10 -7.02
CA PHE A 549 28.18 -8.19 -7.43
C PHE A 549 28.00 -8.85 -8.81
N GLN A 550 29.03 -8.85 -9.68
CA GLN A 550 28.95 -9.42 -11.03
C GLN A 550 28.56 -10.90 -10.97
N LYS A 551 29.10 -11.62 -9.99
CA LYS A 551 28.84 -13.05 -9.83
C LYS A 551 27.39 -13.40 -9.49
N TYR A 552 26.59 -12.42 -9.04
CA TYR A 552 25.17 -12.62 -8.75
C TYR A 552 24.27 -12.33 -9.95
N ILE A 553 24.81 -11.65 -10.97
CA ILE A 553 24.07 -11.25 -12.17
C ILE A 553 24.37 -12.08 -13.41
N THR A 554 25.47 -12.85 -13.41
CA THR A 554 25.82 -13.77 -14.51
C THR A 554 24.88 -14.97 -14.61
N GLU A 555 24.93 -15.64 -15.76
CA GLU A 555 24.28 -16.94 -15.97
C GLU A 555 24.78 -17.98 -14.96
N ARG A 556 23.90 -18.89 -14.56
CA ARG A 556 24.17 -19.95 -13.59
C ARG A 556 24.05 -21.32 -14.24
N ARG A 557 24.95 -22.22 -13.84
CA ARG A 557 24.89 -23.61 -14.29
C ARG A 557 23.74 -24.37 -13.64
N GLU A 558 23.11 -25.25 -14.40
CA GLU A 558 21.93 -26.00 -13.98
C GLU A 558 22.24 -27.15 -13.02
N ASP A 559 23.45 -27.72 -13.15
CA ASP A 559 23.97 -28.82 -12.35
C ASP A 559 24.43 -28.38 -10.95
N LYS A 560 24.58 -27.06 -10.74
CA LYS A 560 24.90 -26.48 -9.45
C LYS A 560 23.65 -26.19 -8.63
N ALA A 561 23.83 -26.26 -7.31
CA ALA A 561 22.79 -25.86 -6.36
C ALA A 561 22.72 -24.32 -6.30
N LEU A 562 21.55 -23.81 -5.98
CA LEU A 562 21.29 -22.37 -5.81
C LEU A 562 21.10 -22.05 -4.33
N SER A 563 21.38 -20.80 -3.93
CA SER A 563 21.42 -20.42 -2.52
C SER A 563 20.08 -20.57 -1.80
N TRP A 564 18.99 -20.41 -2.55
CA TRP A 564 17.62 -20.61 -2.08
C TRP A 564 17.12 -22.05 -2.27
N ASP A 565 17.91 -22.98 -2.81
CA ASP A 565 17.46 -24.36 -3.01
C ASP A 565 17.06 -25.01 -1.67
N ILE A 566 17.49 -24.48 -0.52
CA ILE A 566 17.01 -24.93 0.79
C ILE A 566 15.47 -24.83 0.95
N ILE A 567 14.83 -23.93 0.21
CA ILE A 567 13.38 -23.80 0.17
C ILE A 567 12.80 -24.68 -0.94
N ASP A 568 11.79 -25.48 -0.59
CA ASP A 568 10.98 -26.22 -1.54
C ASP A 568 9.67 -25.45 -1.81
N PRO A 569 9.54 -24.76 -2.95
CA PRO A 569 8.33 -24.01 -3.33
C PRO A 569 7.18 -24.92 -3.82
N LEU A 570 7.36 -26.24 -3.77
CA LEU A 570 6.52 -27.32 -4.33
C LEU A 570 6.59 -27.48 -5.85
N ILE A 571 7.22 -26.54 -6.58
CA ILE A 571 7.47 -26.67 -8.01
C ILE A 571 8.80 -27.38 -8.27
N SER A 572 8.79 -28.37 -9.16
CA SER A 572 9.99 -29.17 -9.42
C SER A 572 11.03 -28.41 -10.24
N LYS A 573 12.32 -28.58 -9.87
CA LYS A 573 13.46 -28.04 -10.64
C LYS A 573 13.46 -28.55 -12.09
N LYS A 574 13.09 -29.82 -12.30
CA LYS A 574 12.93 -30.43 -13.63
C LYS A 574 11.94 -29.67 -14.52
N TYR A 575 10.80 -29.26 -13.97
CA TYR A 575 9.82 -28.47 -14.73
C TYR A 575 10.37 -27.09 -15.10
N LEU A 576 11.03 -26.40 -14.15
CA LEU A 576 11.62 -25.08 -14.40
C LEU A 576 12.68 -25.14 -15.52
N LEU A 577 13.55 -26.15 -15.49
CA LEU A 577 14.53 -26.39 -16.55
C LEU A 577 13.88 -26.73 -17.89
N SER A 578 12.85 -27.57 -17.90
CA SER A 578 12.10 -27.88 -19.12
C SER A 578 11.46 -26.63 -19.74
N GLU A 579 10.92 -25.72 -18.92
CA GLU A 579 10.39 -24.45 -19.41
C GLU A 579 11.48 -23.51 -19.91
N ARG A 580 12.66 -23.49 -19.26
CA ARG A 580 13.83 -22.75 -19.74
C ARG A 580 14.24 -23.23 -21.14
N GLU A 581 14.36 -24.53 -21.33
CA GLU A 581 14.71 -25.15 -22.61
C GLU A 581 13.70 -24.84 -23.72
N LYS A 582 12.40 -24.91 -23.42
CA LYS A 582 11.35 -24.50 -24.38
C LYS A 582 11.48 -23.03 -24.79
N SER A 583 11.95 -22.17 -23.91
CA SER A 583 12.13 -20.75 -24.22
C SER A 583 13.15 -20.53 -25.35
N TYR A 584 14.24 -21.29 -25.37
CA TYR A 584 15.27 -21.19 -26.41
C TYR A 584 14.77 -21.65 -27.78
N ARG A 585 13.81 -22.57 -27.80
CA ARG A 585 13.12 -23.02 -29.03
C ARG A 585 11.91 -22.16 -29.40
N GLY A 586 11.56 -21.16 -28.59
CA GLY A 586 10.34 -20.37 -28.79
C GLY A 586 9.04 -21.17 -28.63
N GLU A 587 9.10 -22.33 -27.99
CA GLU A 587 7.93 -23.19 -27.74
C GLU A 587 7.12 -22.62 -26.58
N THR A 588 5.80 -22.61 -26.72
CA THR A 588 4.89 -22.19 -25.65
C THR A 588 4.38 -23.40 -24.87
N THR A 589 3.96 -23.14 -23.62
CA THR A 589 3.35 -24.14 -22.74
C THR A 589 1.90 -23.74 -22.51
N PRO A 590 0.93 -24.63 -22.81
CA PRO A 590 -0.49 -24.29 -22.72
C PRO A 590 -0.93 -24.06 -21.27
N ASP A 591 -2.08 -23.40 -21.11
CA ASP A 591 -2.73 -23.26 -19.80
C ASP A 591 -3.02 -24.65 -19.21
N CYS A 592 -2.55 -24.88 -17.98
CA CYS A 592 -2.73 -26.16 -17.29
C CYS A 592 -4.19 -26.52 -16.94
N ARG A 593 -5.15 -25.60 -17.14
CA ARG A 593 -6.60 -25.90 -17.12
C ARG A 593 -7.04 -26.84 -18.25
N ASN A 594 -6.30 -26.84 -19.36
CA ASN A 594 -6.57 -27.69 -20.52
C ASN A 594 -5.81 -29.03 -20.46
N GLY A 595 -5.04 -29.27 -19.39
CA GLY A 595 -4.24 -30.48 -19.21
C GLY A 595 -3.02 -30.23 -18.33
N CYS A 596 -2.69 -31.17 -17.46
CA CYS A 596 -1.55 -31.03 -16.54
C CYS A 596 -0.23 -30.88 -17.31
N THR A 597 0.57 -29.87 -16.95
CA THR A 597 1.88 -29.59 -17.56
C THR A 597 3.06 -30.15 -16.77
N GLY A 598 2.80 -30.93 -15.71
CA GLY A 598 3.83 -31.67 -14.99
C GLY A 598 4.70 -30.84 -14.03
N CYS A 599 4.18 -29.73 -13.48
CA CYS A 599 4.98 -28.87 -12.58
C CYS A 599 5.32 -29.51 -11.22
N GLY A 600 4.57 -30.53 -10.80
CA GLY A 600 4.78 -31.27 -9.53
C GLY A 600 4.00 -30.72 -8.32
N VAL A 601 3.28 -29.62 -8.49
CA VAL A 601 2.58 -28.93 -7.38
C VAL A 601 1.28 -29.63 -7.00
N CYS A 602 0.39 -29.90 -7.97
CA CYS A 602 -0.88 -30.57 -7.69
C CYS A 602 -0.64 -32.01 -7.24
N LYS A 603 -1.20 -32.36 -6.09
CA LYS A 603 -1.24 -33.71 -5.53
C LYS A 603 -2.69 -34.00 -5.17
N PRO A 604 -3.35 -34.94 -5.89
CA PRO A 604 -4.73 -35.31 -5.60
C PRO A 604 -4.94 -35.55 -4.09
N ASP A 605 -6.04 -35.04 -3.55
CA ASP A 605 -6.46 -35.10 -2.14
C ASP A 605 -5.71 -34.23 -1.11
N ILE A 606 -4.56 -33.63 -1.46
CA ILE A 606 -3.77 -32.79 -0.54
C ILE A 606 -3.81 -31.32 -0.95
N LEU A 607 -3.49 -31.04 -2.21
CA LEU A 607 -3.41 -29.70 -2.76
C LEU A 607 -3.67 -29.78 -4.26
N ASP A 608 -4.80 -29.26 -4.70
CA ASP A 608 -5.18 -29.27 -6.11
C ASP A 608 -5.75 -27.92 -6.56
N MET A 609 -5.89 -27.75 -7.86
CA MET A 609 -6.50 -26.57 -8.46
C MET A 609 -7.97 -26.48 -8.04
N VAL A 610 -8.38 -25.32 -7.54
CA VAL A 610 -9.78 -25.03 -7.23
C VAL A 610 -10.30 -24.08 -8.30
N ILE A 611 -11.11 -24.61 -9.21
CA ILE A 611 -11.82 -23.84 -10.25
C ILE A 611 -13.31 -23.88 -9.94
N VAL A 612 -13.97 -22.73 -9.92
CA VAL A 612 -15.40 -22.64 -9.54
C VAL A 612 -16.35 -22.75 -10.73
N GLY A 613 -15.83 -22.68 -11.95
CA GLY A 613 -16.59 -22.65 -13.19
C GLY A 613 -17.11 -24.02 -13.60
N GLY A 614 -18.44 -24.19 -13.49
CA GLY A 614 -19.18 -25.32 -14.02
C GLY A 614 -20.69 -25.06 -13.85
N LYS A 615 -21.37 -24.79 -14.97
CA LYS A 615 -22.77 -24.35 -15.12
C LYS A 615 -23.03 -22.84 -14.94
N LYS A 616 -23.49 -22.21 -16.03
CA LYS A 616 -24.24 -20.94 -15.97
C LYS A 616 -25.55 -21.23 -15.24
N GLU A 617 -25.72 -20.71 -14.04
CA GLU A 617 -27.05 -20.64 -13.44
C GLU A 617 -27.79 -19.51 -14.18
N THR A 618 -28.69 -19.89 -15.09
CA THR A 618 -29.72 -18.98 -15.60
C THR A 618 -30.59 -18.58 -14.41
N THR A 619 -30.36 -17.41 -13.88
CA THR A 619 -31.27 -16.83 -12.90
C THR A 619 -32.17 -15.84 -13.60
N SER A 620 -33.48 -15.99 -13.34
CA SER A 620 -34.51 -15.02 -13.66
C SER A 620 -34.12 -13.65 -13.11
N ASP A 621 -34.15 -12.67 -14.00
CA ASP A 621 -34.03 -11.25 -13.66
C ASP A 621 -35.28 -10.84 -12.89
N ASP A 622 -35.13 -10.57 -11.59
CA ASP A 622 -36.06 -9.69 -10.91
C ASP A 622 -35.75 -8.27 -11.39
N LEU A 623 -36.54 -7.82 -12.36
CA LEU A 623 -36.56 -6.44 -12.84
C LEU A 623 -36.88 -5.54 -11.64
N ILE A 624 -35.88 -4.85 -11.11
CA ILE A 624 -36.11 -3.73 -10.21
C ILE A 624 -36.66 -2.59 -11.06
N GLU A 625 -37.97 -2.35 -10.94
CA GLU A 625 -38.64 -1.18 -11.49
C GLU A 625 -37.89 0.09 -11.07
N LYS A 626 -37.42 0.85 -12.07
CA LYS A 626 -37.05 2.25 -11.88
C LYS A 626 -38.33 3.04 -11.59
N ASN A 627 -38.69 3.10 -10.32
CA ASN A 627 -39.58 4.15 -9.85
C ASN A 627 -38.80 5.47 -9.89
N GLU A 628 -39.08 6.30 -10.89
CA GLU A 628 -38.84 7.74 -10.81
C GLU A 628 -39.77 8.30 -9.73
N LYS A 629 -39.38 8.13 -8.46
CA LYS A 629 -40.00 8.90 -7.38
C LYS A 629 -39.51 10.32 -7.52
N GLU A 630 -40.44 11.26 -7.69
CA GLU A 630 -40.20 12.66 -7.34
C GLU A 630 -39.70 12.67 -5.88
N PHE A 631 -38.47 13.11 -5.71
CA PHE A 631 -37.88 13.29 -4.39
C PHE A 631 -37.84 14.79 -4.10
N GLU A 632 -38.07 15.15 -2.84
CA GLU A 632 -38.04 16.54 -2.40
C GLU A 632 -36.63 16.87 -1.89
N PRO A 633 -35.74 17.44 -2.72
CA PRO A 633 -34.36 17.63 -2.34
C PRO A 633 -34.25 18.59 -1.15
N VAL A 634 -33.59 18.14 -0.08
CA VAL A 634 -33.35 18.97 1.12
C VAL A 634 -31.86 19.22 1.30
N LYS A 635 -31.48 20.49 1.44
CA LYS A 635 -30.10 20.89 1.72
C LYS A 635 -29.91 21.07 3.23
N TYR A 636 -28.90 20.41 3.77
CA TYR A 636 -28.54 20.48 5.18
C TYR A 636 -27.20 21.18 5.35
N ARG A 637 -27.10 22.06 6.35
CA ARG A 637 -25.86 22.55 6.92
C ARG A 637 -25.59 21.80 8.23
N LEU A 638 -24.51 21.04 8.25
CA LEU A 638 -24.06 20.30 9.42
C LEU A 638 -22.93 21.07 10.09
N LYS A 639 -23.08 21.30 11.39
CA LYS A 639 -22.03 21.79 12.27
C LYS A 639 -21.34 20.59 12.91
N TYR A 640 -20.01 20.51 12.84
CA TYR A 640 -19.25 19.41 13.43
C TYR A 640 -18.00 19.87 14.18
N ARG A 641 -17.59 19.06 15.16
CA ARG A 641 -16.37 19.20 15.95
C ARG A 641 -15.27 18.30 15.40
N LYS A 642 -14.04 18.80 15.38
CA LYS A 642 -12.81 18.06 15.11
C LYS A 642 -11.91 18.05 16.36
N GLY A 643 -11.89 16.91 17.03
CA GLY A 643 -11.13 16.62 18.24
C GLY A 643 -9.66 16.29 18.00
N LYS A 644 -8.96 15.94 19.08
CA LYS A 644 -7.51 15.73 19.10
C LYS A 644 -7.06 14.53 18.26
N GLU A 645 -7.88 13.49 18.20
CA GLU A 645 -7.63 12.23 17.50
C GLU A 645 -7.53 12.46 15.99
N MET A 646 -8.23 13.47 15.48
CA MET A 646 -8.36 13.73 14.04
C MET A 646 -7.57 14.96 13.57
N ARG A 647 -6.85 15.65 14.46
CA ARG A 647 -6.20 16.94 14.16
C ARG A 647 -5.12 16.84 13.07
N PHE A 648 -4.50 15.68 12.90
CA PHE A 648 -3.50 15.41 11.85
C PHE A 648 -4.08 14.81 10.57
N THR A 649 -5.41 14.76 10.46
CA THR A 649 -6.12 14.40 9.24
C THR A 649 -6.38 15.65 8.40
N SER A 650 -6.04 15.59 7.11
CA SER A 650 -6.20 16.72 6.19
C SER A 650 -7.68 16.99 5.88
N GLN A 651 -8.01 18.19 5.37
CA GLN A 651 -9.40 18.50 5.01
C GLN A 651 -9.96 17.55 3.93
N LEU A 652 -9.12 17.11 2.98
CA LEU A 652 -9.51 16.17 1.93
C LEU A 652 -9.82 14.79 2.53
N ASP A 653 -9.02 14.35 3.49
CA ASP A 653 -9.25 13.10 4.22
C ASP A 653 -10.51 13.17 5.09
N ILE A 654 -10.75 14.30 5.78
CA ILE A 654 -11.99 14.52 6.54
C ILE A 654 -13.22 14.40 5.61
N LEU A 655 -13.18 15.04 4.43
CA LEU A 655 -14.24 14.93 3.44
C LEU A 655 -14.49 13.48 2.99
N ARG A 656 -13.42 12.73 2.76
CA ARG A 656 -13.48 11.30 2.41
C ARG A 656 -14.12 10.47 3.52
N ILE A 657 -13.71 10.70 4.77
CA ILE A 657 -14.27 10.03 5.96
C ILE A 657 -15.77 10.33 6.12
N PHE A 658 -16.18 11.60 5.93
CA PHE A 658 -17.60 11.97 5.96
C PHE A 658 -18.39 11.29 4.84
N GLN A 659 -17.85 11.23 3.61
CA GLN A 659 -18.50 10.51 2.51
C GLN A 659 -18.73 9.03 2.84
N GLN A 660 -17.72 8.38 3.42
CA GLN A 660 -17.84 6.99 3.86
C GLN A 660 -18.86 6.86 5.00
N ALA A 661 -18.85 7.76 5.99
CA ALA A 661 -19.80 7.79 7.09
C ALA A 661 -21.25 7.96 6.60
N PHE A 662 -21.50 8.87 5.65
CA PHE A 662 -22.83 9.06 5.08
C PHE A 662 -23.35 7.81 4.37
N ARG A 663 -22.45 7.07 3.70
CA ARG A 663 -22.80 5.80 3.03
C ARG A 663 -23.11 4.71 4.05
N ARG A 664 -22.33 4.58 5.13
CA ARG A 664 -22.64 3.65 6.23
C ARG A 664 -23.97 3.98 6.91
N ALA A 665 -24.25 5.28 7.08
CA ALA A 665 -25.54 5.80 7.55
C ALA A 665 -26.70 5.68 6.54
N LYS A 666 -26.45 5.10 5.35
CA LYS A 666 -27.44 4.92 4.27
C LYS A 666 -28.13 6.22 3.82
N LEU A 667 -27.44 7.35 3.92
CA LEU A 667 -27.95 8.63 3.45
C LEU A 667 -27.93 8.67 1.91
N LYS A 668 -29.04 9.11 1.31
CA LYS A 668 -29.18 9.25 -0.14
C LYS A 668 -28.75 10.65 -0.58
N LEU A 669 -27.46 10.83 -0.86
CA LEU A 669 -26.93 12.12 -1.32
C LEU A 669 -27.30 12.39 -2.78
N ILE A 670 -27.51 13.66 -3.11
CA ILE A 670 -27.61 14.11 -4.51
C ILE A 670 -26.22 14.23 -5.12
N TYR A 671 -26.06 13.68 -6.33
CA TYR A 671 -24.81 13.69 -7.07
C TYR A 671 -24.78 14.76 -8.18
N SER A 672 -23.58 15.15 -8.60
CA SER A 672 -23.35 16.03 -9.75
C SER A 672 -23.74 15.36 -11.07
N HIS A 673 -24.13 16.17 -12.07
CA HIS A 673 -24.34 15.68 -13.44
C HIS A 673 -22.99 15.40 -14.12
N GLY A 674 -22.94 14.40 -15.01
CA GLY A 674 -21.75 13.99 -15.75
C GLY A 674 -21.31 12.54 -15.50
N PHE A 675 -20.29 12.08 -16.23
CA PHE A 675 -19.80 10.69 -16.17
C PHE A 675 -19.17 10.31 -14.81
N ASN A 676 -18.64 11.29 -14.07
CA ASN A 676 -18.12 11.11 -12.72
C ASN A 676 -19.07 11.79 -11.72
N LYS A 677 -20.11 11.07 -11.32
CA LYS A 677 -21.06 11.52 -10.30
C LYS A 677 -20.32 11.70 -8.98
N ARG A 678 -20.25 12.93 -8.45
CA ARG A 678 -19.73 13.22 -7.11
C ARG A 678 -20.87 13.72 -6.23
N PRO A 679 -20.92 13.31 -4.95
CA PRO A 679 -21.91 13.88 -4.04
C PRO A 679 -21.71 15.39 -3.97
N LYS A 680 -22.81 16.16 -4.03
CA LYS A 680 -22.79 17.61 -3.88
C LYS A 680 -22.50 17.95 -2.42
N ILE A 681 -21.23 18.08 -2.10
CA ILE A 681 -20.72 18.44 -0.76
C ILE A 681 -19.98 19.77 -0.86
N SER A 682 -20.27 20.67 0.07
CA SER A 682 -19.58 21.95 0.21
C SER A 682 -19.04 22.09 1.64
N THR A 683 -17.92 22.77 1.82
CA THR A 683 -17.30 23.02 3.14
C THR A 683 -16.96 24.48 3.33
N GLY A 684 -16.83 24.89 4.59
CA GLY A 684 -16.26 26.18 4.95
C GLY A 684 -14.74 26.25 4.74
N PHE A 685 -14.11 27.24 5.38
CA PHE A 685 -12.67 27.42 5.37
C PHE A 685 -11.94 26.22 5.96
N SER A 686 -11.01 25.66 5.19
CA SER A 686 -10.22 24.50 5.61
C SER A 686 -9.51 24.77 6.94
N LEU A 687 -9.61 23.82 7.86
CA LEU A 687 -8.88 23.85 9.12
C LEU A 687 -7.45 23.33 8.88
N PRO A 688 -6.39 24.08 9.25
CA PRO A 688 -5.01 23.63 9.10
C PRO A 688 -4.71 22.31 9.83
N LEU A 689 -3.69 21.58 9.37
CA LEU A 689 -3.20 20.39 10.06
C LEU A 689 -2.69 20.74 11.48
N GLY A 690 -2.94 19.83 12.43
CA GLY A 690 -2.63 19.99 13.85
C GLY A 690 -3.66 20.79 14.64
N TYR A 691 -4.64 21.44 13.98
CA TYR A 691 -5.65 22.24 14.66
C TYR A 691 -6.86 21.37 15.03
N THR A 692 -7.50 21.75 16.14
CA THR A 692 -8.80 21.24 16.56
C THR A 692 -9.87 22.32 16.38
N SER A 693 -11.14 21.95 16.41
CA SER A 693 -12.23 22.91 16.23
C SER A 693 -13.52 22.42 16.86
N ASP A 694 -14.25 23.30 17.54
CA ASP A 694 -15.61 23.05 18.04
C ASP A 694 -16.70 23.31 16.98
N GLU A 695 -16.37 24.09 15.94
CA GLU A 695 -17.35 24.58 14.98
C GLU A 695 -16.80 24.66 13.54
N GLU A 696 -16.89 23.53 12.85
CA GLU A 696 -16.73 23.41 11.41
C GLU A 696 -18.06 23.16 10.71
N TYR A 697 -18.09 23.41 9.40
CA TYR A 697 -19.30 23.27 8.60
C TYR A 697 -19.11 22.40 7.36
N ILE A 698 -20.05 21.50 7.13
CA ILE A 698 -20.22 20.73 5.91
C ILE A 698 -21.67 20.82 5.45
N GLU A 699 -21.87 21.11 4.18
CA GLU A 699 -23.17 21.15 3.53
C GLU A 699 -23.34 19.92 2.65
N ILE A 700 -24.50 19.28 2.76
CA ILE A 700 -24.90 18.14 1.95
C ILE A 700 -26.30 18.39 1.40
N THR A 701 -26.64 17.73 0.29
CA THR A 701 -28.00 17.70 -0.23
C THR A 701 -28.46 16.26 -0.29
N LEU A 702 -29.60 15.97 0.32
CA LEU A 702 -30.22 14.65 0.36
C LEU A 702 -31.45 14.62 -0.53
N GLU A 703 -31.80 13.44 -1.03
CA GLU A 703 -33.03 13.23 -1.81
C GLU A 703 -34.30 13.48 -0.98
N ASN A 704 -34.28 13.18 0.32
CA ASN A 704 -35.45 13.31 1.19
C ASN A 704 -35.03 13.82 2.58
N ARG A 705 -35.99 14.39 3.32
CA ARG A 705 -35.81 14.81 4.72
C ARG A 705 -35.47 13.62 5.63
N VAL A 706 -34.55 13.83 6.58
CA VAL A 706 -34.15 12.82 7.57
C VAL A 706 -34.32 13.39 8.98
N ALA A 707 -35.16 12.77 9.80
CA ALA A 707 -35.55 13.29 11.12
C ALA A 707 -34.38 13.32 12.14
N VAL A 708 -33.61 12.23 12.24
CA VAL A 708 -32.52 12.07 13.23
C VAL A 708 -31.13 12.10 12.56
N LEU A 709 -30.93 13.06 11.65
CA LEU A 709 -29.74 13.12 10.80
C LEU A 709 -28.41 13.15 11.59
N CYS A 710 -28.34 13.89 12.69
CA CYS A 710 -27.12 13.98 13.50
C CYS A 710 -26.72 12.64 14.13
N GLU A 711 -27.68 11.92 14.73
CA GLU A 711 -27.44 10.63 15.38
C GLU A 711 -26.99 9.60 14.34
N CYS A 712 -27.72 9.49 13.22
CA CYS A 712 -27.36 8.59 12.13
C CYS A 712 -25.92 8.80 11.62
N ILE A 713 -25.47 10.05 11.51
CA ILE A 713 -24.10 10.35 11.08
C ILE A 713 -23.09 10.01 12.18
N ASN A 714 -23.37 10.39 13.43
CA ASN A 714 -22.44 10.22 14.54
C ASN A 714 -22.14 8.76 14.86
N ASP A 715 -23.12 7.87 14.75
CA ASP A 715 -22.93 6.42 14.92
C ASP A 715 -21.98 5.82 13.88
N ASN A 716 -21.72 6.57 12.80
CA ASN A 716 -20.88 6.18 11.69
C ASN A 716 -19.62 7.02 11.57
N LEU A 717 -19.27 7.88 12.53
CA LEU A 717 -18.02 8.66 12.49
C LEU A 717 -16.92 8.03 13.35
N PRO A 718 -15.63 8.18 12.98
CA PRO A 718 -14.54 7.80 13.88
C PRO A 718 -14.47 8.73 15.10
N ASN A 719 -13.81 8.23 16.15
CA ASN A 719 -13.49 9.03 17.33
C ASN A 719 -12.79 10.33 16.93
N GLY A 720 -13.16 11.43 17.60
CA GLY A 720 -12.64 12.76 17.29
C GLY A 720 -13.43 13.52 16.21
N LEU A 721 -14.43 12.94 15.54
CA LEU A 721 -15.42 13.69 14.76
C LEU A 721 -16.80 13.56 15.38
N LYS A 722 -17.55 14.68 15.44
CA LYS A 722 -18.94 14.66 15.91
C LYS A 722 -19.74 15.77 15.25
N VAL A 723 -20.83 15.44 14.58
CA VAL A 723 -21.86 16.40 14.16
C VAL A 723 -22.65 16.82 15.39
N VAL A 724 -22.64 18.12 15.68
CA VAL A 724 -23.29 18.71 16.87
C VAL A 724 -24.64 19.36 16.55
N LYS A 725 -24.86 19.76 15.29
CA LYS A 725 -26.13 20.35 14.83
C LYS A 725 -26.32 20.10 13.35
N SER A 726 -27.56 19.85 12.93
CA SER A 726 -28.00 19.90 11.54
C SER A 726 -29.07 20.98 11.39
N SER A 727 -29.07 21.70 10.28
CA SER A 727 -30.11 22.69 9.96
C SER A 727 -30.45 22.62 8.49
N GLU A 728 -31.74 22.62 8.18
CA GLU A 728 -32.21 22.75 6.80
C GLU A 728 -31.98 24.18 6.31
N ILE A 729 -31.50 24.30 5.08
CA ILE A 729 -31.25 25.60 4.44
C ILE A 729 -31.84 25.59 3.02
N PRO A 730 -32.17 26.76 2.45
CA PRO A 730 -32.61 26.84 1.06
C PRO A 730 -31.63 26.19 0.07
N LEU A 731 -32.15 25.50 -0.96
CA LEU A 731 -31.33 24.84 -1.98
C LEU A 731 -30.37 25.80 -2.69
N LYS A 732 -30.80 27.05 -2.90
CA LYS A 732 -30.04 28.12 -3.55
C LYS A 732 -29.18 28.95 -2.58
N SER A 733 -29.01 28.52 -1.32
CA SER A 733 -28.14 29.24 -0.37
C SER A 733 -26.71 29.36 -0.89
N PRO A 734 -26.05 30.52 -0.71
CA PRO A 734 -24.65 30.73 -1.06
C PRO A 734 -23.72 29.71 -0.38
N ALA A 735 -22.53 29.51 -0.96
CA ALA A 735 -21.52 28.64 -0.37
C ALA A 735 -21.08 29.13 1.02
N ILE A 736 -20.83 28.22 1.96
CA ILE A 736 -20.38 28.52 3.33
C ILE A 736 -19.19 29.48 3.35
N SER A 737 -18.22 29.28 2.44
CA SER A 737 -17.04 30.12 2.32
C SER A 737 -17.37 31.59 2.04
N SER A 738 -18.43 31.86 1.28
CA SER A 738 -18.87 33.22 0.95
C SER A 738 -19.69 33.85 2.08
N LEU A 739 -20.36 33.03 2.90
CA LEU A 739 -21.10 33.48 4.07
C LEU A 739 -20.18 33.73 5.26
N THR A 740 -19.01 33.10 5.35
CA THR A 740 -18.14 33.26 6.51
C THR A 740 -17.63 34.71 6.59
N ASN A 741 -17.84 35.40 7.72
CA ASN A 741 -17.38 36.78 7.95
C ASN A 741 -16.36 36.91 9.10
N GLY A 742 -16.20 35.89 9.94
CA GLY A 742 -15.23 35.90 11.01
C GLY A 742 -14.98 34.54 11.63
N ILE A 743 -13.86 34.40 12.32
CA ILE A 743 -13.45 33.15 12.98
C ILE A 743 -12.74 33.46 14.30
N ASP A 744 -13.12 32.77 15.36
CA ASP A 744 -12.48 32.85 16.68
C ASP A 744 -11.56 31.65 16.92
N TYR A 745 -10.38 31.91 17.47
CA TYR A 745 -9.39 30.91 17.82
C TYR A 745 -8.93 31.05 19.26
N GLU A 746 -8.73 29.93 19.94
CA GLU A 746 -7.92 29.81 21.14
C GLU A 746 -6.54 29.25 20.75
N VAL A 747 -5.48 29.90 21.21
CA VAL A 747 -4.10 29.44 21.07
C VAL A 747 -3.53 29.19 22.46
N THR A 748 -3.30 27.93 22.79
CA THR A 748 -2.78 27.50 24.10
C THR A 748 -1.28 27.21 24.03
N PHE A 749 -0.53 27.82 24.95
CA PHE A 749 0.90 27.63 25.12
C PHE A 749 1.20 26.82 26.38
N TYR A 750 2.19 25.93 26.30
CA TYR A 750 2.62 25.12 27.44
C TYR A 750 3.93 25.61 28.06
N ALA A 751 4.72 26.36 27.30
CA ALA A 751 5.87 27.10 27.80
C ALA A 751 5.45 28.54 28.15
N GLU A 752 6.13 29.17 29.11
CA GLU A 752 5.88 30.56 29.48
C GLU A 752 6.02 31.50 28.28
N LEU A 753 4.97 32.31 28.05
CA LEU A 753 5.01 33.35 27.04
C LEU A 753 5.99 34.47 27.45
N PRO A 754 6.64 35.15 26.48
CA PRO A 754 7.54 36.26 26.76
C PRO A 754 6.87 37.34 27.61
N ARG A 755 7.60 37.90 28.59
CA ARG A 755 7.06 38.94 29.50
C ARG A 755 6.52 40.17 28.77
N ASN A 756 7.07 40.50 27.61
CA ASN A 756 6.68 41.65 26.80
C ASN A 756 5.56 41.36 25.77
N ILE A 757 4.92 40.18 25.82
CA ILE A 757 3.95 39.77 24.80
C ILE A 757 2.74 40.71 24.71
N ASP A 758 2.22 41.22 25.83
CA ASP A 758 1.07 42.12 25.84
C ASP A 758 1.39 43.45 25.13
N LYS A 759 2.62 43.97 25.34
CA LYS A 759 3.13 45.14 24.60
C LYS A 759 3.30 44.82 23.11
N ALA A 760 3.79 43.64 22.76
CA ALA A 760 3.94 43.23 21.36
C ALA A 760 2.59 43.09 20.65
N ILE A 761 1.58 42.54 21.33
CA ILE A 761 0.19 42.45 20.83
C ILE A 761 -0.37 43.86 20.61
N GLY A 762 -0.26 44.75 21.59
CA GLY A 762 -0.72 46.14 21.47
C GLY A 762 -0.06 46.86 20.29
N ASN A 763 1.26 46.73 20.15
CA ASN A 763 2.01 47.31 19.02
C ASN A 763 1.55 46.74 17.67
N LEU A 764 1.28 45.43 17.57
CA LEU A 764 0.80 44.80 16.34
C LEU A 764 -0.58 45.33 15.94
N LEU A 765 -1.50 45.43 16.91
CA LEU A 765 -2.86 45.94 16.69
C LEU A 765 -2.86 47.44 16.35
N PHE A 766 -1.91 48.22 16.84
CA PHE A 766 -1.81 49.66 16.52
C PHE A 766 -1.31 49.95 15.10
N ARG A 767 -0.62 49.00 14.44
CA ARG A 767 -0.14 49.21 13.06
C ARG A 767 -1.32 49.39 12.10
N LYS A 768 -1.16 50.31 11.13
CA LYS A 768 -2.11 50.48 10.01
C LYS A 768 -2.02 49.31 9.01
N GLU A 769 -0.81 48.80 8.78
CA GLU A 769 -0.54 47.71 7.85
C GLU A 769 0.41 46.67 8.45
N LEU A 770 0.22 45.41 8.08
CA LEU A 770 1.06 44.28 8.44
C LEU A 770 1.27 43.39 7.20
N VAL A 771 2.25 43.74 6.38
CA VAL A 771 2.50 43.00 5.13
C VAL A 771 3.29 41.71 5.38
N ILE A 772 2.86 40.64 4.74
CA ILE A 772 3.56 39.35 4.62
C ILE A 772 3.67 38.92 3.17
N SER A 773 4.61 38.01 2.90
CA SER A 773 4.73 37.33 1.61
C SER A 773 4.10 35.93 1.70
N ARG A 774 3.18 35.61 0.79
CA ARG A 774 2.66 34.24 0.59
C ARG A 774 3.15 33.69 -0.75
N ASN A 775 3.75 32.52 -0.73
CA ASN A 775 4.12 31.81 -1.94
C ASN A 775 2.91 31.00 -2.44
N ARG A 776 2.64 31.08 -3.74
CA ARG A 776 1.59 30.30 -4.41
C ARG A 776 2.17 29.76 -5.72
N GLY A 777 2.77 28.57 -5.62
CA GLY A 777 3.64 28.07 -6.69
C GLY A 777 4.94 28.87 -6.73
N GLU A 778 5.35 29.32 -7.92
CA GLU A 778 6.55 30.15 -8.13
C GLU A 778 6.31 31.64 -7.81
N GLU A 779 5.05 32.07 -7.72
CA GLU A 779 4.72 33.46 -7.44
C GLU A 779 4.71 33.77 -5.93
N THR A 780 5.37 34.87 -5.56
CA THR A 780 5.33 35.42 -4.20
C THR A 780 4.42 36.65 -4.16
N LYS A 781 3.30 36.55 -3.46
CA LYS A 781 2.33 37.66 -3.34
C LYS A 781 2.47 38.35 -1.99
N ARG A 782 2.59 39.68 -2.00
CA ARG A 782 2.50 40.52 -0.81
C ARG A 782 1.03 40.72 -0.41
N ILE A 783 0.73 40.51 0.87
CA ILE A 783 -0.62 40.62 1.42
C ILE A 783 -0.53 41.36 2.74
N ASP A 784 -1.31 42.43 2.89
CA ASP A 784 -1.55 43.03 4.19
C ASP A 784 -2.55 42.17 4.99
N ILE A 785 -2.09 41.64 6.12
CA ILE A 785 -2.91 40.82 7.01
C ILE A 785 -3.54 41.60 8.16
N ARG A 786 -3.15 42.86 8.39
CA ARG A 786 -3.66 43.66 9.52
C ARG A 786 -5.17 43.79 9.48
N ARG A 787 -5.73 44.06 8.29
CA ARG A 787 -7.18 44.18 8.07
C ARG A 787 -7.99 42.95 8.50
N TYR A 788 -7.39 41.77 8.47
CA TYR A 788 -8.05 40.53 8.88
C TYR A 788 -8.00 40.29 10.40
N ILE A 789 -7.26 41.07 11.18
CA ILE A 789 -7.11 40.87 12.62
C ILE A 789 -8.08 41.81 13.34
N SER A 790 -9.12 41.25 13.96
CA SER A 790 -10.10 42.02 14.73
C SER A 790 -9.62 42.27 16.15
N SER A 791 -9.22 41.23 16.88
CA SER A 791 -8.69 41.37 18.24
C SER A 791 -7.77 40.21 18.62
N ILE A 792 -6.88 40.46 19.58
CA ILE A 792 -6.01 39.48 20.22
C ILE A 792 -6.02 39.78 21.71
N THR A 793 -6.49 38.84 22.54
CA THR A 793 -6.58 39.00 23.98
C THR A 793 -5.83 37.88 24.69
N ARG A 794 -4.93 38.21 25.61
CA ARG A 794 -4.22 37.23 26.44
C ARG A 794 -4.99 36.93 27.71
N ARG A 795 -5.04 35.64 28.09
CA ARG A 795 -5.46 35.19 29.43
C ARG A 795 -4.49 34.10 29.90
N GLY A 796 -3.56 34.47 30.79
CA GLY A 796 -2.49 33.58 31.24
C GLY A 796 -1.64 33.08 30.06
N GLN A 797 -1.67 31.76 29.84
CA GLN A 797 -0.92 31.05 28.79
C GLN A 797 -1.73 30.82 27.52
N LYS A 798 -2.85 31.54 27.36
CA LYS A 798 -3.73 31.45 26.20
C LYS A 798 -3.88 32.79 25.49
N LEU A 799 -3.97 32.75 24.16
CA LEU A 799 -4.39 33.88 23.34
C LEU A 799 -5.74 33.56 22.69
N PHE A 800 -6.67 34.49 22.79
CA PHE A 800 -7.95 34.48 22.07
C PHE A 800 -7.83 35.44 20.89
N ILE A 801 -7.92 34.91 19.67
CA ILE A 801 -7.70 35.66 18.44
C ILE A 801 -8.97 35.64 17.62
N LYS A 802 -9.51 36.82 17.31
CA LYS A 802 -10.63 37.00 16.38
C LYS A 802 -10.11 37.51 15.05
N VAL A 803 -10.43 36.82 13.97
CA VAL A 803 -10.08 37.23 12.61
C VAL A 803 -11.33 37.47 11.77
N ASN A 804 -11.28 38.45 10.88
CA ASN A 804 -12.32 38.75 9.92
C ASN A 804 -12.06 38.01 8.61
N VAL A 805 -13.13 37.75 7.86
CA VAL A 805 -13.07 37.21 6.50
C VAL A 805 -13.65 38.26 5.54
N GLU A 806 -12.83 38.70 4.59
CA GLU A 806 -13.22 39.67 3.56
C GLU A 806 -12.89 39.08 2.19
N ASP A 807 -13.85 39.13 1.26
CA ASP A 807 -13.74 38.56 -0.10
C ASP A 807 -13.23 37.11 -0.13
N GLY A 808 -13.70 36.29 0.83
CA GLY A 808 -13.29 34.90 0.96
C GLY A 808 -11.83 34.72 1.38
N LYS A 809 -11.18 35.75 1.92
CA LYS A 809 -9.78 35.73 2.37
C LYS A 809 -9.68 36.10 3.85
N THR A 810 -8.69 35.51 4.51
CA THR A 810 -8.34 35.82 5.89
C THR A 810 -6.86 35.54 6.18
N VAL A 811 -6.41 35.87 7.38
CA VAL A 811 -5.07 35.61 7.90
C VAL A 811 -4.98 34.20 8.51
N ARG A 812 -3.84 33.54 8.37
CA ARG A 812 -3.58 32.26 9.06
C ARG A 812 -3.03 32.55 10.45
N ILE A 813 -3.50 31.84 11.48
CA ILE A 813 -3.03 32.06 12.86
C ILE A 813 -1.51 31.97 12.98
N ILE A 814 -0.89 31.00 12.30
CA ILE A 814 0.57 30.88 12.28
C ILE A 814 1.30 32.14 11.76
N GLU A 815 0.69 32.93 10.87
CA GLU A 815 1.26 34.19 10.37
C GLU A 815 1.24 35.27 11.45
N ILE A 816 0.20 35.31 12.28
CA ILE A 816 0.11 36.20 13.45
C ILE A 816 1.17 35.79 14.49
N LEU A 817 1.26 34.49 14.78
CA LEU A 817 2.22 33.96 15.76
C LEU A 817 3.67 34.24 15.35
N LYS A 818 4.00 34.11 14.05
CA LYS A 818 5.31 34.50 13.50
C LYS A 818 5.61 35.97 13.67
N LYS A 819 4.63 36.86 13.46
CA LYS A 819 4.82 38.30 13.67
C LYS A 819 5.02 38.67 15.14
N LEU A 820 4.52 37.84 16.06
CA LEU A 820 4.75 37.96 17.50
C LEU A 820 6.00 37.18 17.98
N ASN A 821 6.67 36.42 17.11
CA ASN A 821 7.82 35.55 17.42
C ASN A 821 7.53 34.54 18.56
N ILE A 822 6.32 33.97 18.53
CA ILE A 822 5.85 33.00 19.53
C ILE A 822 5.44 31.65 18.92
N GLU A 823 5.51 31.49 17.61
CA GLU A 823 5.27 30.21 16.94
C GLU A 823 6.24 29.11 17.39
N LYS A 824 7.46 29.50 17.77
CA LYS A 824 8.52 28.61 18.27
C LYS A 824 8.20 27.89 19.58
N PHE A 825 7.16 28.33 20.29
CA PHE A 825 6.69 27.69 21.53
C PHE A 825 5.67 26.57 21.27
N SER A 826 5.53 26.13 20.01
CA SER A 826 4.69 25.00 19.56
C SER A 826 3.28 25.00 20.16
N PRO A 827 2.50 26.08 19.99
CA PRO A 827 1.19 26.18 20.60
C PRO A 827 0.18 25.20 19.98
N GLN A 828 -0.82 24.82 20.79
CA GLN A 828 -2.02 24.16 20.28
C GLN A 828 -3.03 25.22 19.86
N VAL A 829 -3.50 25.12 18.62
CA VAL A 829 -4.52 26.03 18.08
C VAL A 829 -5.86 25.28 17.99
N HIS A 830 -6.89 25.92 18.53
CA HIS A 830 -8.25 25.43 18.55
C HIS A 830 -9.16 26.51 17.94
N ARG A 831 -9.96 26.18 16.94
CA ARG A 831 -10.97 27.08 16.38
C ARG A 831 -12.25 26.97 17.20
N LEU A 832 -12.62 28.05 17.88
CA LEU A 832 -13.77 28.08 18.79
C LEU A 832 -15.09 28.24 18.02
N LYS A 833 -15.12 29.16 17.05
CA LYS A 833 -16.36 29.56 16.37
C LYS A 833 -16.10 30.08 14.97
N THR A 834 -17.01 29.79 14.05
CA THR A 834 -17.02 30.32 12.69
C THR A 834 -18.31 31.10 12.48
N TYR A 835 -18.22 32.41 12.25
CA TYR A 835 -19.37 33.28 12.07
C TYR A 835 -19.78 33.31 10.59
N LEU A 836 -21.08 33.09 10.35
CA LEU A 836 -21.69 33.17 9.02
C LEU A 836 -22.59 34.42 8.98
N LYS A 837 -22.57 35.12 7.85
CA LYS A 837 -23.56 36.15 7.50
C LYS A 837 -24.92 35.48 7.39
N GLU A 838 -25.93 36.15 7.92
CA GLU A 838 -27.33 35.75 7.79
C GLU A 838 -27.83 35.95 6.37
#